data_AF-A0A8H2XNX1-F1
#
_entry.id   AF-A0A8H2XNX1-F1
#
_cell.length_a   1.000
_cell.length_b   1.000
_cell.length_c   1.000
_cell.angle_alpha   90.00
_cell.angle_beta   90.00
_cell.angle_gamma   90.00
#
_symmetry.space_group_name_H-M   'P 1'
#
loop_
_entity.id
_entity.type
_entity.pdbx_description
1 polymer ?
#
loop_
_entity_poly.entity_id
_entity_poly.type
_entity_poly.pdbx_seq_one_letter_code
_entity_poly.pdbx_strand_id
1 'polypeptide(L)'
;MGLLESLLQVLQAILCGSGKVEESQQQQQQQQPSAWQQPPGAAHQYPPTHHKPSKPYHARIDDNAQAQANPHYQELRSRAREEGDAMARAFDASQDAYQSGDGAKAKELSNEGKRHKAEMERLNKEASDWIFQQVNLDSASDELDLHGLYVKEAIERTEAAVQAAQNRGDEQIRIIVGKGLHSQGHVAKLKPAIEELMVKYQLNAHIDPDNAGVLVVQLGGHGQRGMDPNEVTRRLERGDEQYVQKKGTAQKRRLIANRNGGSIVVGFFHPYCNSGGGGERVLWAAIAYLQRTNNQVLSVVYTGDTDATKEEIITKVKTRFDIILDPSSLEFVFLRERWVIEDTTWPRFTLIGQSLGSMMLAYEAMCGLIPDLFIDTMGYAFTFHVVRWFSGGKTPISAYVHYPTISTDMLARVKSRTTQYNNPSEIAKSEFRTNSKLMYYNIFALAYSASLSLAQPIMVNSSWTKNHVEYLLNHSPVPSGFSKSMSIVYPPCDTQAMASFSLEGRKKIIMSLAQFRPEKDHAKQIIALAKLFETHPEHKERGVRLVLIGSSRNAADEARVVALQSLVNELDLDGSVEFIVNASYDVVLSWLAGASIGTNTMVDEHFGINVVEFMAAGLIPVVHASGGPLNDIVVPYQNQPTGYHATDSVSFAEAFHEALSLPAPEALAMRKRARALAVERFSTEGFEKGWAQGWEFAVRSVKT
;
A
#
# COMPACT_ATOMS: atom_id res chain seq x y z
N MET A 1 22.51 -9.69 -24.69
CA MET A 1 21.77 -10.48 -23.68
C MET A 1 22.74 -11.06 -22.67
N GLY A 2 23.62 -12.01 -23.02
CA GLY A 2 24.46 -12.71 -22.04
C GLY A 2 25.51 -11.91 -21.25
N LEU A 3 25.99 -10.75 -21.72
CA LEU A 3 27.01 -9.96 -21.00
C LEU A 3 26.42 -9.13 -19.84
N LEU A 4 25.21 -8.59 -20.00
CA LEU A 4 24.55 -7.80 -18.96
C LEU A 4 23.96 -8.72 -17.88
N GLU A 5 23.33 -9.83 -18.30
CA GLU A 5 22.82 -10.87 -17.39
C GLU A 5 23.94 -11.51 -16.58
N SER A 6 25.09 -11.82 -17.19
CA SER A 6 26.26 -12.33 -16.46
C SER A 6 26.84 -11.31 -15.48
N LEU A 7 26.90 -10.03 -15.86
CA LEU A 7 27.38 -8.97 -14.96
C LEU A 7 26.42 -8.77 -13.77
N LEU A 8 25.11 -8.91 -14.01
CA LEU A 8 24.05 -8.80 -13.00
C LEU A 8 23.99 -10.01 -12.06
N GLN A 9 24.15 -11.23 -12.57
CA GLN A 9 24.26 -12.42 -11.71
C GLN A 9 25.50 -12.35 -10.82
N VAL A 10 26.60 -11.81 -11.34
CA VAL A 10 27.82 -11.56 -10.56
C VAL A 10 27.59 -10.46 -9.53
N LEU A 11 26.91 -9.35 -9.88
CA LEU A 11 26.55 -8.29 -8.92
C LEU A 11 25.57 -8.78 -7.84
N GLN A 12 24.57 -9.58 -8.21
CA GLN A 12 23.61 -10.19 -7.29
C GLN A 12 24.31 -11.17 -6.34
N ALA A 13 25.24 -12.00 -6.84
CA ALA A 13 26.03 -12.91 -6.01
C ALA A 13 26.98 -12.16 -5.05
N ILE A 14 27.58 -11.05 -5.50
CA ILE A 14 28.50 -10.24 -4.69
C ILE A 14 27.74 -9.43 -3.61
N LEU A 15 26.56 -8.90 -3.92
CA LEU A 15 25.79 -8.05 -3.01
C LEU A 15 24.89 -8.86 -2.05
N CYS A 16 24.44 -10.05 -2.44
CA CYS A 16 23.51 -10.89 -1.66
C CYS A 16 24.20 -12.00 -0.82
N GLY A 17 25.51 -11.91 -0.59
CA GLY A 17 26.34 -12.94 0.08
C GLY A 17 25.66 -13.71 1.24
N SER A 18 25.80 -15.04 1.17
CA SER A 18 25.21 -16.06 2.05
C SER A 18 25.68 -15.92 3.51
N GLY A 19 24.85 -15.25 4.30
CA GLY A 19 24.98 -15.15 5.76
C GLY A 19 23.66 -14.64 6.31
N LYS A 20 22.89 -15.52 6.94
CA LYS A 20 21.62 -15.18 7.59
C LYS A 20 21.91 -14.37 8.85
N VAL A 21 21.74 -13.07 8.75
CA VAL A 21 21.47 -12.16 9.87
C VAL A 21 19.99 -11.80 9.73
N GLU A 22 19.19 -12.15 10.72
CA GLU A 22 17.77 -11.77 10.81
C GLU A 22 17.70 -10.28 11.17
N GLU A 23 17.54 -9.44 10.16
CA GLU A 23 17.08 -8.05 10.32
C GLU A 23 15.67 -7.94 9.73
N SER A 24 14.83 -7.24 10.50
CA SER A 24 13.38 -7.09 10.36
C SER A 24 12.93 -6.69 8.97
N GLN A 25 11.99 -7.47 8.46
CA GLN A 25 11.48 -7.44 7.10
C GLN A 25 10.18 -6.62 6.99
N GLN A 26 9.88 -6.21 5.75
CA GLN A 26 8.56 -6.17 5.09
C GLN A 26 7.78 -4.84 4.90
N GLN A 27 7.72 -4.46 3.61
CA GLN A 27 6.55 -4.42 2.73
C GLN A 27 5.53 -3.27 2.83
N GLN A 28 5.49 -2.54 1.70
CA GLN A 28 4.31 -1.87 1.16
C GLN A 28 3.56 -2.85 0.25
N GLN A 29 2.39 -3.31 0.70
CA GLN A 29 1.38 -3.91 -0.17
C GLN A 29 0.01 -3.75 0.51
N GLN A 30 -1.01 -3.27 -0.23
CA GLN A 30 -2.38 -3.30 0.25
C GLN A 30 -3.40 -3.11 -0.88
N GLN A 31 -4.35 -4.04 -0.98
CA GLN A 31 -5.67 -3.97 -1.65
C GLN A 31 -6.53 -5.12 -1.08
N GLN A 32 -7.87 -5.12 -0.90
CA GLN A 32 -9.03 -4.29 -1.27
C GLN A 32 -10.28 -4.74 -0.42
N PRO A 33 -11.39 -3.96 -0.32
CA PRO A 33 -12.70 -4.42 0.21
C PRO A 33 -13.83 -4.52 -0.86
N SER A 34 -14.78 -5.44 -0.66
CA SER A 34 -16.12 -5.59 -1.30
C SER A 34 -17.22 -4.91 -0.43
N ALA A 35 -18.43 -4.49 -0.84
CA ALA A 35 -19.47 -5.13 -1.67
C ALA A 35 -20.66 -4.20 -2.08
N TRP A 36 -21.33 -4.60 -3.18
CA TRP A 36 -22.70 -4.51 -3.76
C TRP A 36 -23.88 -3.66 -3.22
N GLN A 37 -24.70 -3.17 -4.20
CA GLN A 37 -26.18 -3.29 -4.22
C GLN A 37 -26.78 -3.28 -5.66
N GLN A 38 -27.88 -4.04 -5.87
CA GLN A 38 -28.59 -4.32 -7.14
C GLN A 38 -29.75 -3.35 -7.46
N PRO A 39 -30.20 -3.24 -8.74
CA PRO A 39 -31.55 -2.81 -9.12
C PRO A 39 -32.46 -3.99 -9.56
N PRO A 40 -33.80 -3.81 -9.64
CA PRO A 40 -34.77 -4.91 -9.56
C PRO A 40 -35.16 -5.55 -10.89
N GLY A 41 -35.39 -6.88 -10.84
CA GLY A 41 -36.46 -7.58 -11.58
C GLY A 41 -36.20 -8.10 -12.99
N ALA A 42 -35.92 -9.40 -13.13
CA ALA A 42 -36.50 -10.28 -14.18
C ALA A 42 -36.22 -11.75 -13.83
N ALA A 43 -37.28 -12.55 -13.70
CA ALA A 43 -37.20 -13.98 -13.40
C ALA A 43 -36.76 -14.79 -14.63
N HIS A 44 -35.70 -15.60 -14.51
CA HIS A 44 -35.37 -16.68 -15.45
C HIS A 44 -35.20 -18.00 -14.68
N GLN A 45 -36.03 -18.99 -15.03
CA GLN A 45 -35.96 -20.36 -14.53
C GLN A 45 -34.85 -21.14 -15.25
N TYR A 46 -34.07 -21.93 -14.52
CA TYR A 46 -33.14 -22.93 -15.08
C TYR A 46 -33.57 -24.35 -14.66
N PRO A 47 -33.28 -25.38 -15.49
CA PRO A 47 -33.80 -26.74 -15.32
C PRO A 47 -33.00 -27.57 -14.29
N PRO A 48 -33.57 -28.68 -13.75
CA PRO A 48 -32.98 -29.42 -12.63
C PRO A 48 -32.02 -30.53 -13.10
N THR A 49 -30.88 -30.69 -12.42
CA THR A 49 -29.99 -31.85 -12.53
C THR A 49 -30.07 -32.72 -11.27
N HIS A 50 -30.15 -34.04 -11.46
CA HIS A 50 -30.33 -35.04 -10.40
C HIS A 50 -29.02 -35.34 -9.65
N HIS A 51 -28.99 -35.21 -8.31
CA HIS A 51 -27.94 -35.77 -7.44
C HIS A 51 -28.54 -36.67 -6.34
N LYS A 52 -27.81 -37.73 -5.98
CA LYS A 52 -28.15 -38.70 -4.91
C LYS A 52 -28.30 -37.99 -3.56
N PRO A 53 -29.19 -38.44 -2.66
CA PRO A 53 -29.41 -37.76 -1.39
C PRO A 53 -28.20 -37.94 -0.44
N SER A 54 -27.61 -36.82 -0.03
CA SER A 54 -26.68 -36.72 1.10
C SER A 54 -27.43 -36.83 2.44
N LYS A 55 -26.72 -37.20 3.52
CA LYS A 55 -27.27 -37.20 4.88
C LYS A 55 -27.86 -35.82 5.23
N PRO A 56 -29.01 -35.74 5.95
CA PRO A 56 -29.60 -34.47 6.33
C PRO A 56 -28.63 -33.60 7.14
N TYR A 57 -28.63 -32.30 6.87
CA TYR A 57 -27.72 -31.32 7.48
C TYR A 57 -27.70 -31.34 9.02
N HIS A 58 -28.84 -31.63 9.67
CA HIS A 58 -28.93 -31.73 11.13
C HIS A 58 -28.09 -32.88 11.71
N ALA A 59 -28.07 -34.04 11.06
CA ALA A 59 -27.26 -35.18 11.51
C ALA A 59 -25.75 -34.88 11.44
N ARG A 60 -25.33 -34.11 10.43
CA ARG A 60 -23.92 -33.69 10.27
C ARG A 60 -23.47 -32.69 11.33
N ILE A 61 -24.34 -31.81 11.81
CA ILE A 61 -24.00 -30.90 12.92
C ILE A 61 -23.68 -31.69 14.18
N ASP A 62 -24.48 -32.70 14.48
CA ASP A 62 -24.28 -33.56 15.65
C ASP A 62 -22.98 -34.36 15.54
N ASP A 63 -22.69 -34.92 14.35
CA ASP A 63 -21.43 -35.63 14.07
C ASP A 63 -20.21 -34.69 14.19
N ASN A 64 -20.30 -33.46 13.68
CA ASN A 64 -19.23 -32.46 13.76
C ASN A 64 -18.99 -31.96 15.19
N ALA A 65 -20.04 -31.81 15.99
CA ALA A 65 -19.94 -31.47 17.41
C ALA A 65 -19.31 -32.61 18.22
N GLN A 66 -19.67 -33.86 17.92
CA GLN A 66 -19.05 -35.05 18.52
C GLN A 66 -17.58 -35.20 18.13
N ALA A 67 -17.23 -34.93 16.87
CA ALA A 67 -15.85 -34.98 16.38
C ALA A 67 -14.97 -33.90 17.05
N GLN A 68 -15.49 -32.69 17.23
CA GLN A 68 -14.80 -31.63 17.96
C GLN A 68 -14.72 -31.91 19.47
N ALA A 69 -15.70 -32.60 20.05
CA ALA A 69 -15.68 -33.03 21.45
C ALA A 69 -14.82 -34.29 21.68
N ASN A 70 -14.23 -34.88 20.63
CA ASN A 70 -13.48 -36.12 20.76
C ASN A 70 -12.23 -35.92 21.65
N PRO A 71 -12.00 -36.80 22.65
CA PRO A 71 -10.86 -36.67 23.57
C PRO A 71 -9.51 -36.61 22.86
N HIS A 72 -9.31 -37.38 21.80
CA HIS A 72 -8.05 -37.41 21.05
C HIS A 72 -7.77 -36.07 20.35
N TYR A 73 -8.78 -35.47 19.71
CA TYR A 73 -8.65 -34.15 19.08
C TYR A 73 -8.38 -33.06 20.12
N GLN A 74 -9.12 -33.08 21.23
CA GLN A 74 -8.93 -32.13 22.33
C GLN A 74 -7.55 -32.25 22.97
N GLU A 75 -7.03 -33.47 23.11
CA GLU A 75 -5.70 -33.73 23.63
C GLU A 75 -4.61 -33.18 22.70
N LEU A 76 -4.69 -33.45 21.40
CA LEU A 76 -3.73 -32.91 20.41
C LEU A 76 -3.72 -31.37 20.42
N ARG A 77 -4.91 -30.73 20.46
CA ARG A 77 -5.01 -29.27 20.55
C ARG A 77 -4.53 -28.72 21.90
N SER A 78 -4.72 -29.45 23.01
CA SER A 78 -4.20 -29.06 24.32
C SER A 78 -2.69 -29.08 24.33
N ARG A 79 -2.09 -30.18 23.87
CA ARG A 79 -0.63 -30.33 23.78
C ARG A 79 -0.03 -29.28 22.85
N ALA A 80 -0.67 -28.99 21.71
CA ALA A 80 -0.21 -27.91 20.84
C ALA A 80 -0.23 -26.53 21.53
N ARG A 81 -1.23 -26.24 22.37
CA ARG A 81 -1.26 -25.00 23.17
C ARG A 81 -0.14 -24.97 24.22
N GLU A 82 0.08 -26.08 24.92
CA GLU A 82 1.16 -26.20 25.91
C GLU A 82 2.54 -25.97 25.28
N GLU A 83 2.79 -26.52 24.09
CA GLU A 83 4.01 -26.28 23.30
C GLU A 83 4.09 -24.82 22.82
N GLY A 84 2.97 -24.21 22.45
CA GLY A 84 2.91 -22.77 22.12
C GLY A 84 3.26 -21.87 23.30
N ASP A 85 2.76 -22.19 24.50
CA ASP A 85 3.09 -21.45 25.73
C ASP A 85 4.55 -21.66 26.13
N ALA A 86 5.08 -22.88 25.95
CA ALA A 86 6.50 -23.17 26.19
C ALA A 86 7.40 -22.42 25.19
N MET A 87 7.00 -22.36 23.91
CA MET A 87 7.66 -21.57 22.88
C MET A 87 7.73 -20.09 23.28
N ALA A 88 6.62 -19.50 23.72
CA ALA A 88 6.56 -18.10 24.14
C ALA A 88 7.53 -17.83 25.31
N ARG A 89 7.45 -18.64 26.37
CA ARG A 89 8.36 -18.53 27.53
C ARG A 89 9.84 -18.66 27.15
N ALA A 90 10.17 -19.57 26.23
CA ALA A 90 11.54 -19.77 25.79
C ALA A 90 12.08 -18.58 24.98
N PHE A 91 11.23 -17.94 24.14
CA PHE A 91 11.63 -16.73 23.42
C PHE A 91 11.74 -15.50 24.33
N ASP A 92 10.84 -15.33 25.29
CA ASP A 92 10.93 -14.25 26.28
C ASP A 92 12.21 -14.40 27.12
N ALA A 93 12.47 -15.59 27.65
CA ALA A 93 13.69 -15.87 28.41
C ALA A 93 14.96 -15.73 27.55
N SER A 94 14.90 -16.08 26.26
CA SER A 94 15.99 -15.84 25.31
C SER A 94 16.29 -14.36 25.14
N GLN A 95 15.25 -13.51 25.11
CA GLN A 95 15.38 -12.07 24.97
C GLN A 95 15.96 -11.44 26.24
N ASP A 96 15.53 -11.89 27.42
CA ASP A 96 16.06 -11.45 28.71
C ASP A 96 17.54 -11.83 28.91
N ALA A 97 17.91 -13.06 28.54
CA ALA A 97 19.30 -13.53 28.59
C ALA A 97 20.20 -12.71 27.64
N TYR A 98 19.70 -12.34 26.47
CA TYR A 98 20.41 -11.49 25.51
C TYR A 98 20.63 -10.07 26.07
N GLN A 99 19.60 -9.48 26.68
CA GLN A 99 19.69 -8.17 27.33
C GLN A 99 20.66 -8.16 28.52
N SER A 100 20.79 -9.28 29.22
CA SER A 100 21.70 -9.47 30.35
C SER A 100 23.15 -9.76 29.94
N GLY A 101 23.45 -9.83 28.63
CA GLY A 101 24.79 -10.07 28.10
C GLY A 101 25.22 -11.55 28.06
N ASP A 102 24.33 -12.49 28.41
CA ASP A 102 24.59 -13.93 28.33
C ASP A 102 24.13 -14.49 26.98
N GLY A 103 24.94 -14.26 25.95
CA GLY A 103 24.65 -14.69 24.59
C GLY A 103 24.60 -16.21 24.40
N ALA A 104 25.30 -16.97 25.25
CA ALA A 104 25.28 -18.44 25.19
C ALA A 104 23.92 -18.98 25.66
N LYS A 105 23.44 -18.49 26.80
CA LYS A 105 22.11 -18.80 27.34
C LYS A 105 20.99 -18.34 26.40
N ALA A 106 21.10 -17.14 25.83
CA ALA A 106 20.15 -16.64 24.84
C ALA A 106 20.05 -17.58 23.62
N LYS A 107 21.20 -18.05 23.12
CA LYS A 107 21.21 -18.98 21.98
C LYS A 107 20.58 -20.33 22.31
N GLU A 108 20.83 -20.85 23.51
CA GLU A 108 20.24 -22.10 24.00
C GLU A 108 18.71 -22.00 24.07
N LEU A 109 18.19 -20.96 24.73
CA LEU A 109 16.76 -20.71 24.90
C LEU A 109 16.06 -20.41 23.56
N SER A 110 16.73 -19.71 22.64
CA SER A 110 16.21 -19.52 21.28
C SER A 110 16.07 -20.84 20.52
N ASN A 111 17.05 -21.74 20.65
CA ASN A 111 16.96 -23.07 20.05
C ASN A 111 15.88 -23.93 20.71
N GLU A 112 15.65 -23.77 22.02
CA GLU A 112 14.55 -24.39 22.74
C GLU A 112 13.18 -23.90 22.24
N GLY A 113 12.99 -22.58 22.11
CA GLY A 113 11.77 -22.01 21.53
C GLY A 113 11.51 -22.52 20.10
N LYS A 114 12.56 -22.70 19.29
CA LYS A 114 12.45 -23.31 17.95
C LYS A 114 12.00 -24.78 18.00
N ARG A 115 12.43 -25.57 19.00
CA ARG A 115 11.96 -26.95 19.17
C ARG A 115 10.48 -27.00 19.53
N HIS A 116 10.06 -26.18 20.50
CA HIS A 116 8.65 -26.08 20.89
C HIS A 116 7.76 -25.60 19.74
N LYS A 117 8.23 -24.64 18.94
CA LYS A 117 7.53 -24.21 17.72
C LYS A 117 7.31 -25.37 16.74
N ALA A 118 8.36 -26.16 16.46
CA ALA A 118 8.27 -27.27 15.52
C ALA A 118 7.31 -28.36 16.03
N GLU A 119 7.32 -28.65 17.32
CA GLU A 119 6.41 -29.63 17.94
C GLU A 119 4.96 -29.13 17.97
N MET A 120 4.72 -27.86 18.30
CA MET A 120 3.42 -27.22 18.20
C MET A 120 2.85 -27.31 16.78
N GLU A 121 3.66 -27.01 15.76
CA GLU A 121 3.25 -27.10 14.35
C GLU A 121 2.93 -28.55 13.96
N ARG A 122 3.72 -29.53 14.44
CA ARG A 122 3.47 -30.96 14.23
C ARG A 122 2.14 -31.42 14.83
N LEU A 123 1.87 -31.06 16.09
CA LEU A 123 0.64 -31.42 16.82
C LEU A 123 -0.60 -30.75 16.22
N ASN A 124 -0.51 -29.46 15.84
CA ASN A 124 -1.60 -28.79 15.13
C ASN A 124 -1.90 -29.44 13.78
N LYS A 125 -0.85 -29.85 13.05
CA LYS A 125 -1.02 -30.60 11.80
C LYS A 125 -1.70 -31.95 12.02
N GLU A 126 -1.29 -32.71 13.03
CA GLU A 126 -1.92 -33.99 13.37
C GLU A 126 -3.39 -33.82 13.78
N ALA A 127 -3.70 -32.80 14.59
CA ALA A 127 -5.07 -32.46 14.97
C ALA A 127 -5.94 -32.08 13.76
N SER A 128 -5.40 -31.24 12.88
CA SER A 128 -6.02 -30.80 11.63
C SER A 128 -6.30 -31.97 10.68
N ASP A 129 -5.31 -32.83 10.47
CA ASP A 129 -5.43 -33.99 9.59
C ASP A 129 -6.47 -34.98 10.13
N TRP A 130 -6.50 -35.21 11.44
CA TRP A 130 -7.47 -36.09 12.09
C TRP A 130 -8.90 -35.56 11.99
N ILE A 131 -9.16 -34.30 12.39
CA ILE A 131 -10.52 -33.75 12.38
C ILE A 131 -11.05 -33.63 10.95
N PHE A 132 -10.19 -33.25 9.99
CA PHE A 132 -10.55 -33.16 8.58
C PHE A 132 -11.02 -34.51 8.03
N GLN A 133 -10.33 -35.60 8.39
CA GLN A 133 -10.75 -36.95 7.99
C GLN A 133 -12.11 -37.29 8.59
N GLN A 134 -12.33 -37.03 9.89
CA GLN A 134 -13.58 -37.37 10.57
C GLN A 134 -14.78 -36.62 9.98
N VAL A 135 -14.69 -35.31 9.77
CA VAL A 135 -15.82 -34.50 9.28
C VAL A 135 -16.09 -34.71 7.78
N ASN A 136 -15.16 -35.32 7.04
CA ASN A 136 -15.33 -35.63 5.61
C ASN A 136 -15.55 -37.12 5.29
N LEU A 137 -15.73 -37.99 6.30
CA LEU A 137 -15.97 -39.44 6.10
C LEU A 137 -17.15 -39.73 5.17
N ASP A 138 -18.24 -38.96 5.31
CA ASP A 138 -19.50 -39.12 4.56
C ASP A 138 -19.77 -37.95 3.58
N SER A 139 -18.74 -37.17 3.24
CA SER A 139 -18.87 -36.05 2.28
C SER A 139 -19.08 -36.57 0.86
N ALA A 140 -19.92 -35.88 0.08
CA ALA A 140 -20.04 -36.14 -1.35
C ALA A 140 -18.77 -35.74 -2.09
N SER A 141 -18.57 -36.23 -3.31
CA SER A 141 -17.36 -35.95 -4.10
C SER A 141 -17.16 -34.47 -4.46
N ASP A 142 -18.25 -33.70 -4.46
CA ASP A 142 -18.34 -32.27 -4.73
C ASP A 142 -18.48 -31.43 -3.44
N GLU A 143 -18.25 -32.02 -2.27
CA GLU A 143 -18.43 -31.37 -0.96
C GLU A 143 -17.14 -31.38 -0.13
N LEU A 144 -16.87 -30.27 0.57
CA LEU A 144 -15.72 -30.10 1.45
C LEU A 144 -16.17 -29.52 2.79
N ASP A 145 -16.06 -30.30 3.87
CA ASP A 145 -16.34 -29.83 5.23
C ASP A 145 -15.05 -29.36 5.94
N LEU A 146 -15.07 -28.13 6.45
CA LEU A 146 -13.95 -27.49 7.13
C LEU A 146 -14.17 -27.32 8.65
N HIS A 147 -15.21 -27.94 9.22
CA HIS A 147 -15.49 -27.82 10.65
C HIS A 147 -14.33 -28.33 11.52
N GLY A 148 -14.05 -27.59 12.59
CA GLY A 148 -12.98 -27.92 13.53
C GLY A 148 -11.57 -27.51 13.07
N LEU A 149 -11.40 -27.00 11.85
CA LEU A 149 -10.13 -26.47 11.37
C LEU A 149 -9.89 -25.03 11.82
N TYR A 150 -8.62 -24.67 12.01
CA TYR A 150 -8.19 -23.27 12.12
C TYR A 150 -8.06 -22.65 10.73
N VAL A 151 -8.09 -21.30 10.65
CA VAL A 151 -8.15 -20.56 9.39
C VAL A 151 -7.06 -20.98 8.39
N LYS A 152 -5.81 -21.07 8.83
CA LYS A 152 -4.68 -21.47 7.96
C LYS A 152 -4.87 -22.89 7.41
N GLU A 153 -5.30 -23.82 8.26
CA GLU A 153 -5.56 -25.22 7.89
C GLU A 153 -6.71 -25.32 6.89
N ALA A 154 -7.78 -24.55 7.11
CA ALA A 154 -8.95 -24.50 6.24
C ALA A 154 -8.62 -23.95 4.84
N ILE A 155 -7.75 -22.93 4.76
CA ILE A 155 -7.26 -22.39 3.48
C ILE A 155 -6.48 -23.46 2.72
N GLU A 156 -5.49 -24.10 3.35
CA GLU A 156 -4.66 -25.13 2.72
C GLU A 156 -5.51 -26.30 2.18
N ARG A 157 -6.52 -26.75 2.96
CA ARG A 157 -7.46 -27.81 2.54
C ARG A 157 -8.36 -27.38 1.40
N THR A 158 -8.81 -26.12 1.40
CA THR A 158 -9.66 -25.57 0.34
C THR A 158 -8.91 -25.46 -0.98
N GLU A 159 -7.67 -24.95 -0.97
CA GLU A 159 -6.85 -24.85 -2.19
C GLU A 159 -6.64 -26.24 -2.82
N ALA A 160 -6.29 -27.25 -2.01
CA ALA A 160 -6.11 -28.62 -2.48
C ALA A 160 -7.40 -29.22 -3.06
N ALA A 161 -8.54 -28.99 -2.41
CA ALA A 161 -9.83 -29.53 -2.83
C ALA A 161 -10.35 -28.86 -4.12
N VAL A 162 -10.22 -27.55 -4.24
CA VAL A 162 -10.55 -26.79 -5.46
C VAL A 162 -9.71 -27.28 -6.63
N GLN A 163 -8.39 -27.43 -6.44
CA GLN A 163 -7.50 -27.95 -7.47
C GLN A 163 -7.87 -29.37 -7.90
N ALA A 164 -8.23 -30.24 -6.94
CA ALA A 164 -8.67 -31.60 -7.24
C ALA A 164 -10.00 -31.63 -8.01
N ALA A 165 -10.98 -30.79 -7.63
CA ALA A 165 -12.27 -30.70 -8.32
C ALA A 165 -12.13 -30.15 -9.75
N GLN A 166 -11.28 -29.13 -9.95
CA GLN A 166 -10.94 -28.63 -11.28
C GLN A 166 -10.28 -29.71 -12.15
N ASN A 167 -9.39 -30.52 -11.57
CA ASN A 167 -8.73 -31.61 -12.29
C ASN A 167 -9.70 -32.73 -12.68
N ARG A 168 -10.76 -32.96 -11.90
CA ARG A 168 -11.84 -33.89 -12.25
C ARG A 168 -12.81 -33.33 -13.30
N GLY A 169 -12.79 -32.02 -13.53
CA GLY A 169 -13.72 -31.33 -14.42
C GLY A 169 -15.07 -31.03 -13.77
N ASP A 170 -15.13 -30.96 -12.44
CA ASP A 170 -16.34 -30.63 -11.71
C ASP A 170 -16.74 -29.17 -12.04
N GLU A 171 -18.04 -28.91 -12.23
CA GLU A 171 -18.54 -27.56 -12.55
C GLU A 171 -18.63 -26.66 -11.30
N GLN A 172 -18.73 -27.27 -10.12
CA GLN A 172 -18.81 -26.58 -8.83
C GLN A 172 -18.29 -27.46 -7.68
N ILE A 173 -17.93 -26.82 -6.56
CA ILE A 173 -17.65 -27.47 -5.27
C ILE A 173 -18.37 -26.73 -4.15
N ARG A 174 -18.94 -27.46 -3.19
CA ARG A 174 -19.67 -26.94 -2.04
C ARG A 174 -18.79 -26.99 -0.80
N ILE A 175 -18.43 -25.84 -0.25
CA ILE A 175 -17.56 -25.72 0.91
C ILE A 175 -18.39 -25.39 2.15
N ILE A 176 -18.33 -26.24 3.17
CA ILE A 176 -19.02 -26.07 4.44
C ILE A 176 -18.09 -25.35 5.41
N VAL A 177 -18.40 -24.07 5.68
CA VAL A 177 -17.62 -23.17 6.55
C VAL A 177 -18.23 -22.99 7.94
N GLY A 178 -19.43 -23.56 8.15
CA GLY A 178 -20.19 -23.49 9.40
C GLY A 178 -20.93 -22.17 9.60
N LYS A 179 -21.96 -22.18 10.47
CA LYS A 179 -22.79 -20.99 10.79
C LYS A 179 -22.26 -20.15 11.96
N GLY A 180 -21.14 -20.55 12.60
CA GLY A 180 -20.56 -19.84 13.74
C GLY A 180 -21.29 -20.01 15.08
N LEU A 181 -22.19 -20.99 15.21
CA LEU A 181 -23.06 -21.17 16.39
C LEU A 181 -22.32 -21.62 17.67
N HIS A 182 -21.07 -22.08 17.56
CA HIS A 182 -20.29 -22.63 18.69
C HIS A 182 -18.89 -22.00 18.86
N SER A 183 -18.55 -20.95 18.11
CA SER A 183 -17.28 -20.22 18.31
C SER A 183 -17.42 -19.22 19.47
N GLN A 184 -16.36 -19.02 20.26
CA GLN A 184 -16.35 -17.96 21.27
C GLN A 184 -16.62 -16.60 20.61
N GLY A 185 -17.73 -15.97 21.01
CA GLY A 185 -18.20 -14.69 20.46
C GLY A 185 -19.15 -14.78 19.25
N HIS A 186 -19.61 -15.96 18.83
CA HIS A 186 -20.53 -16.15 17.70
C HIS A 186 -20.05 -15.59 16.34
N VAL A 187 -18.74 -15.32 16.18
CA VAL A 187 -18.16 -14.85 14.92
C VAL A 187 -17.61 -16.03 14.13
N ALA A 188 -18.12 -16.24 12.91
CA ALA A 188 -17.61 -17.24 11.98
C ALA A 188 -16.28 -16.77 11.38
N LYS A 189 -15.15 -17.35 11.80
CA LYS A 189 -13.81 -16.97 11.31
C LYS A 189 -13.40 -17.63 9.98
N LEU A 190 -13.97 -18.80 9.66
CA LEU A 190 -13.64 -19.55 8.44
C LEU A 190 -14.29 -18.95 7.19
N LYS A 191 -15.57 -18.58 7.28
CA LYS A 191 -16.32 -17.99 6.17
C LYS A 191 -15.61 -16.79 5.51
N PRO A 192 -15.21 -15.72 6.23
CA PRO A 192 -14.56 -14.58 5.62
C PRO A 192 -13.20 -14.95 4.99
N ALA A 193 -12.44 -15.85 5.61
CA ALA A 193 -11.15 -16.29 5.09
C ALA A 193 -11.28 -17.12 3.79
N ILE A 194 -12.29 -17.97 3.70
CA ILE A 194 -12.56 -18.74 2.47
C ILE A 194 -13.18 -17.85 1.39
N GLU A 195 -14.03 -16.88 1.73
CA GLU A 195 -14.53 -15.87 0.78
C GLU A 195 -13.37 -15.04 0.19
N GLU A 196 -12.44 -14.59 1.03
CA GLU A 196 -11.21 -13.92 0.59
C GLU A 196 -10.35 -14.81 -0.32
N LEU A 197 -10.24 -16.10 0.01
CA LEU A 197 -9.54 -17.07 -0.82
C LEU A 197 -10.21 -17.22 -2.20
N MET A 198 -11.54 -17.25 -2.28
CA MET A 198 -12.26 -17.33 -3.55
C MET A 198 -12.05 -16.09 -4.41
N VAL A 199 -12.03 -14.91 -3.79
CA VAL A 199 -11.67 -13.64 -4.47
C VAL A 199 -10.23 -13.70 -5.01
N LYS A 200 -9.28 -14.20 -4.20
CA LYS A 200 -7.88 -14.36 -4.60
C LYS A 200 -7.72 -15.27 -5.84
N TYR A 201 -8.50 -16.35 -5.92
CA TYR A 201 -8.46 -17.29 -7.05
C TYR A 201 -9.45 -16.94 -8.18
N GLN A 202 -10.14 -15.81 -8.10
CA GLN A 202 -11.17 -15.37 -9.07
C GLN A 202 -12.26 -16.44 -9.30
N LEU A 203 -12.59 -17.21 -8.27
CA LEU A 203 -13.65 -18.21 -8.32
C LEU A 203 -14.97 -17.58 -7.88
N ASN A 204 -16.02 -17.77 -8.68
CA ASN A 204 -17.34 -17.25 -8.34
C ASN A 204 -17.93 -18.10 -7.21
N ALA A 205 -18.03 -17.52 -6.03
CA ALA A 205 -18.55 -18.18 -4.85
C ALA A 205 -19.77 -17.41 -4.31
N HIS A 206 -20.84 -18.14 -4.03
CA HIS A 206 -22.05 -17.57 -3.44
C HIS A 206 -22.54 -18.46 -2.29
N ILE A 207 -23.25 -17.85 -1.34
CA ILE A 207 -23.84 -18.58 -0.22
C ILE A 207 -24.99 -19.42 -0.75
N ASP A 208 -25.08 -20.66 -0.28
CA ASP A 208 -26.21 -21.52 -0.59
C ASP A 208 -27.53 -20.89 -0.08
N PRO A 209 -28.56 -20.73 -0.93
CA PRO A 209 -29.81 -20.06 -0.56
C PRO A 209 -30.53 -20.71 0.63
N ASP A 210 -30.38 -22.02 0.79
CA ASP A 210 -31.04 -22.81 1.82
C ASP A 210 -30.11 -23.01 3.04
N ASN A 211 -28.83 -22.61 2.95
CA ASN A 211 -27.87 -22.81 4.03
C ASN A 211 -26.72 -21.77 4.08
N ALA A 212 -26.87 -20.79 4.99
CA ALA A 212 -25.88 -19.73 5.19
C ALA A 212 -24.45 -20.16 5.62
N GLY A 213 -24.28 -21.43 6.01
CA GLY A 213 -23.00 -22.05 6.37
C GLY A 213 -22.33 -22.84 5.25
N VAL A 214 -22.87 -22.79 4.02
CA VAL A 214 -22.33 -23.46 2.83
C VAL A 214 -22.06 -22.41 1.75
N LEU A 215 -20.86 -22.48 1.17
CA LEU A 215 -20.42 -21.66 0.06
C LEU A 215 -20.35 -22.53 -1.20
N VAL A 216 -21.13 -22.18 -2.22
CA VAL A 216 -21.13 -22.85 -3.52
C VAL A 216 -20.16 -22.13 -4.44
N VAL A 217 -19.08 -22.80 -4.82
CA VAL A 217 -18.00 -22.26 -5.65
C VAL A 217 -18.12 -22.83 -7.05
N GLN A 218 -18.34 -21.98 -8.05
CA GLN A 218 -18.36 -22.37 -9.46
C GLN A 218 -16.93 -22.47 -9.99
N LEU A 219 -16.63 -23.61 -10.61
CA LEU A 219 -15.33 -23.93 -11.19
C LEU A 219 -15.32 -23.73 -12.72
N GLY A 220 -16.48 -23.48 -13.34
CA GLY A 220 -16.72 -23.41 -14.79
C GLY A 220 -16.38 -22.10 -15.51
N GLY A 221 -15.56 -21.21 -14.93
CA GLY A 221 -15.02 -20.05 -15.66
C GLY A 221 -13.73 -20.44 -16.38
N HIS A 222 -13.59 -20.14 -17.68
CA HIS A 222 -12.33 -20.24 -18.43
C HIS A 222 -11.27 -19.26 -17.87
N GLY A 223 -10.77 -19.53 -16.67
CA GLY A 223 -9.58 -18.97 -16.06
C GLY A 223 -8.46 -19.99 -16.17
N GLN A 224 -7.27 -19.53 -16.54
CA GLN A 224 -6.12 -20.38 -16.83
C GLN A 224 -5.72 -21.26 -15.64
N ARG A 225 -5.44 -22.54 -15.93
CA ARG A 225 -4.92 -23.57 -15.03
C ARG A 225 -3.83 -23.05 -14.09
N GLY A 226 -3.97 -23.34 -12.79
CA GLY A 226 -2.86 -23.36 -11.84
C GLY A 226 -1.75 -24.28 -12.38
N MET A 227 -0.52 -23.77 -12.40
CA MET A 227 0.61 -24.41 -13.05
C MET A 227 1.33 -25.34 -12.07
N ASP A 228 1.36 -26.64 -12.38
CA ASP A 228 2.16 -27.65 -11.69
C ASP A 228 3.67 -27.32 -11.85
N PRO A 229 4.46 -27.29 -10.76
CA PRO A 229 5.92 -27.10 -10.80
C PRO A 229 6.65 -28.08 -11.74
N ASN A 230 6.11 -29.28 -11.96
CA ASN A 230 6.69 -30.27 -12.89
C ASN A 230 6.23 -30.10 -14.35
N GLU A 231 5.31 -29.17 -14.63
CA GLU A 231 4.88 -28.82 -15.98
C GLU A 231 5.77 -27.73 -16.61
N VAL A 232 6.50 -26.95 -15.81
CA VAL A 232 7.55 -26.01 -16.28
C VAL A 232 8.67 -26.77 -17.00
N THR A 233 9.09 -27.92 -16.46
CA THR A 233 10.11 -28.77 -17.07
C THR A 233 9.63 -29.40 -18.38
N ARG A 234 8.33 -29.76 -18.46
CA ARG A 234 7.74 -30.37 -19.66
C ARG A 234 7.37 -29.36 -20.75
N ARG A 235 7.14 -28.09 -20.41
CA ARG A 235 6.89 -26.99 -21.36
C ARG A 235 8.17 -26.38 -21.94
N LEU A 236 9.31 -26.53 -21.26
CA LEU A 236 10.63 -26.25 -21.86
C LEU A 236 10.97 -27.22 -23.01
N GLU A 237 10.29 -28.37 -23.11
CA GLU A 237 10.49 -29.37 -24.17
C GLU A 237 9.48 -29.26 -25.34
N ARG A 238 8.43 -28.42 -25.25
CA ARG A 238 7.47 -28.20 -26.34
C ARG A 238 7.25 -26.71 -26.60
N GLY A 239 7.79 -26.23 -27.72
CA GLY A 239 7.81 -24.84 -28.12
C GLY A 239 6.43 -24.17 -28.20
N ASP A 240 6.22 -23.20 -27.31
CA ASP A 240 5.08 -22.26 -27.29
C ASP A 240 5.54 -20.83 -27.66
N GLU A 241 6.34 -20.67 -28.72
CA GLU A 241 6.73 -19.34 -29.22
C GLU A 241 5.59 -18.61 -29.97
N GLN A 242 4.56 -19.32 -30.43
CA GLN A 242 3.56 -18.77 -31.35
C GLN A 242 2.37 -18.04 -30.68
N TYR A 243 2.03 -18.34 -29.43
CA TYR A 243 0.83 -17.76 -28.78
C TYR A 243 1.11 -16.38 -28.15
N VAL A 244 2.31 -16.19 -27.58
CA VAL A 244 2.75 -14.90 -26.98
C VAL A 244 3.06 -13.86 -28.07
N GLN A 245 3.57 -14.29 -29.23
CA GLN A 245 3.81 -13.39 -30.36
C GLN A 245 2.53 -12.72 -30.86
N LYS A 246 1.37 -13.40 -30.87
CA LYS A 246 0.10 -12.91 -31.47
C LYS A 246 -0.55 -11.74 -30.72
N LYS A 247 -0.55 -11.71 -29.37
CA LYS A 247 -1.08 -10.58 -28.59
C LYS A 247 -0.14 -9.36 -28.60
N GLY A 248 1.17 -9.60 -28.48
CA GLY A 248 2.18 -8.54 -28.62
C GLY A 248 2.16 -7.88 -30.00
N THR A 249 1.86 -8.63 -31.07
CA THR A 249 1.70 -8.03 -32.42
C THR A 249 0.42 -7.22 -32.58
N ALA A 250 -0.71 -7.60 -31.98
CA ALA A 250 -1.97 -6.85 -32.10
C ALA A 250 -1.90 -5.48 -31.39
N GLN A 251 -1.39 -5.45 -30.16
CA GLN A 251 -1.16 -4.22 -29.42
C GLN A 251 -0.15 -3.30 -30.11
N LYS A 252 0.98 -3.87 -30.56
CA LYS A 252 2.00 -3.14 -31.32
C LYS A 252 1.47 -2.59 -32.64
N ARG A 253 0.61 -3.34 -33.36
CA ARG A 253 -0.06 -2.85 -34.58
C ARG A 253 -1.04 -1.72 -34.30
N ARG A 254 -1.80 -1.75 -33.20
CA ARG A 254 -2.71 -0.66 -32.80
C ARG A 254 -1.94 0.61 -32.42
N LEU A 255 -0.86 0.47 -31.66
CA LEU A 255 0.04 1.58 -31.30
C LEU A 255 0.69 2.19 -32.55
N ILE A 256 1.13 1.37 -33.51
CA ILE A 256 1.65 1.82 -34.81
C ILE A 256 0.54 2.50 -35.66
N ALA A 257 -0.68 1.97 -35.66
CA ALA A 257 -1.81 2.55 -36.41
C ALA A 257 -2.23 3.92 -35.86
N ASN A 258 -2.28 4.09 -34.53
CA ASN A 258 -2.54 5.39 -33.90
C ASN A 258 -1.43 6.40 -34.18
N ARG A 259 -0.17 5.95 -34.20
CA ARG A 259 0.97 6.79 -34.59
C ARG A 259 0.87 7.24 -36.04
N ASN A 260 0.40 6.37 -36.94
CA ASN A 260 0.13 6.72 -38.34
C ASN A 260 -1.05 7.70 -38.51
N GLY A 261 -1.92 7.83 -37.51
CA GLY A 261 -2.98 8.82 -37.45
C GLY A 261 -2.54 10.22 -36.98
N GLY A 262 -1.23 10.44 -36.77
CA GLY A 262 -0.67 11.74 -36.35
C GLY A 262 -0.75 12.02 -34.85
N SER A 263 -1.09 11.02 -34.02
CA SER A 263 -1.13 11.18 -32.56
C SER A 263 0.26 11.06 -31.94
N ILE A 264 0.55 11.91 -30.96
CA ILE A 264 1.75 11.83 -30.12
C ILE A 264 1.55 10.74 -29.07
N VAL A 265 2.48 9.78 -28.99
CA VAL A 265 2.47 8.73 -27.98
C VAL A 265 3.23 9.20 -26.73
N VAL A 266 2.51 9.37 -25.63
CA VAL A 266 3.07 9.77 -24.33
C VAL A 266 3.16 8.55 -23.42
N GLY A 267 4.38 8.16 -23.07
CA GLY A 267 4.64 7.04 -22.19
C GLY A 267 4.81 7.47 -20.74
N PHE A 268 3.88 7.08 -19.87
CA PHE A 268 3.94 7.29 -18.43
C PHE A 268 4.55 6.07 -17.74
N PHE A 269 5.70 6.24 -17.08
CA PHE A 269 6.32 5.17 -16.30
C PHE A 269 5.75 5.18 -14.88
N HIS A 270 4.94 4.17 -14.56
CA HIS A 270 4.24 4.07 -13.27
C HIS A 270 3.97 2.60 -12.90
N PRO A 271 4.97 1.86 -12.34
CA PRO A 271 4.86 0.43 -12.06
C PRO A 271 3.73 -0.02 -11.12
N TYR A 272 3.13 0.90 -10.36
CA TYR A 272 2.07 0.64 -9.37
C TYR A 272 0.79 1.47 -9.63
N CYS A 273 0.37 1.59 -10.88
CA CYS A 273 -0.72 2.50 -11.27
C CYS A 273 -2.10 2.12 -10.69
N ASN A 274 -2.26 0.87 -10.24
CA ASN A 274 -3.52 0.33 -9.75
C ASN A 274 -3.63 0.32 -8.22
N SER A 275 -2.68 0.85 -7.44
CA SER A 275 -2.71 0.70 -5.96
C SER A 275 -3.73 1.60 -5.26
N GLY A 276 -4.06 2.77 -5.83
CA GLY A 276 -5.10 3.67 -5.32
C GLY A 276 -4.60 4.72 -4.32
N GLY A 277 -3.30 5.01 -4.30
CA GLY A 277 -2.69 6.06 -3.50
C GLY A 277 -2.65 7.45 -4.18
N GLY A 278 -2.02 8.41 -3.49
CA GLY A 278 -1.90 9.79 -3.96
C GLY A 278 -0.97 9.97 -5.17
N GLY A 279 -0.02 9.05 -5.40
CA GLY A 279 0.87 9.09 -6.56
C GLY A 279 0.13 8.75 -7.85
N GLU A 280 -0.69 7.72 -7.80
CA GLU A 280 -1.57 7.28 -8.88
C GLU A 280 -2.60 8.35 -9.21
N ARG A 281 -3.11 9.06 -8.21
CA ARG A 281 -4.02 10.18 -8.45
C ARG A 281 -3.40 11.27 -9.33
N VAL A 282 -2.11 11.57 -9.16
CA VAL A 282 -1.38 12.51 -10.04
C VAL A 282 -1.32 11.97 -11.47
N LEU A 283 -0.94 10.70 -11.66
CA LEU A 283 -0.93 10.05 -12.97
C LEU A 283 -2.29 10.16 -13.67
N TRP A 284 -3.36 9.79 -12.98
CA TRP A 284 -4.69 9.74 -13.57
C TRP A 284 -5.27 11.12 -13.84
N ALA A 285 -5.02 12.10 -12.97
CA ALA A 285 -5.42 13.48 -13.20
C ALA A 285 -4.68 14.09 -14.41
N ALA A 286 -3.39 13.79 -14.55
CA ALA A 286 -2.59 14.20 -15.71
C ALA A 286 -3.15 13.61 -17.02
N ILE A 287 -3.42 12.29 -17.05
CA ILE A 287 -4.00 11.64 -18.24
C ILE A 287 -5.38 12.21 -18.55
N ALA A 288 -6.25 12.38 -17.55
CA ALA A 288 -7.59 12.94 -17.74
C ALA A 288 -7.52 14.37 -18.29
N TYR A 289 -6.59 15.20 -17.80
CA TYR A 289 -6.33 16.52 -18.35
C TYR A 289 -5.93 16.45 -19.83
N LEU A 290 -4.99 15.57 -20.19
CA LEU A 290 -4.55 15.40 -21.58
C LEU A 290 -5.68 14.95 -22.49
N GLN A 291 -6.52 14.01 -22.05
CA GLN A 291 -7.67 13.54 -22.82
C GLN A 291 -8.69 14.65 -23.10
N ARG A 292 -8.93 15.55 -22.12
CA ARG A 292 -9.86 16.68 -22.29
C ARG A 292 -9.30 17.80 -23.17
N THR A 293 -7.99 18.00 -23.17
CA THR A 293 -7.34 19.17 -23.80
C THR A 293 -6.61 18.85 -25.11
N ASN A 294 -6.32 17.58 -25.39
CA ASN A 294 -5.53 17.16 -26.55
C ASN A 294 -6.14 15.92 -27.23
N ASN A 295 -6.78 16.10 -28.38
CA ASN A 295 -7.37 15.02 -29.17
C ASN A 295 -6.36 14.20 -29.99
N GLN A 296 -5.09 14.59 -30.02
CA GLN A 296 -4.00 13.93 -30.74
C GLN A 296 -2.96 13.31 -29.80
N VAL A 297 -3.36 12.94 -28.58
CA VAL A 297 -2.48 12.29 -27.61
C VAL A 297 -2.98 10.89 -27.32
N LEU A 298 -2.09 9.91 -27.43
CA LEU A 298 -2.29 8.56 -26.93
C LEU A 298 -1.44 8.37 -25.68
N SER A 299 -2.08 8.22 -24.52
CA SER A 299 -1.38 7.92 -23.28
C SER A 299 -1.10 6.43 -23.17
N VAL A 300 0.13 6.05 -22.83
CA VAL A 300 0.53 4.67 -22.59
C VAL A 300 1.13 4.57 -21.19
N VAL A 301 0.57 3.72 -20.33
CA VAL A 301 1.07 3.51 -18.97
C VAL A 301 1.91 2.24 -18.94
N TYR A 302 3.19 2.36 -18.55
CA TYR A 302 4.05 1.22 -18.23
C TYR A 302 3.82 0.84 -16.77
N THR A 303 3.19 -0.31 -16.53
CA THR A 303 2.80 -0.75 -15.18
C THR A 303 3.13 -2.22 -14.93
N GLY A 304 3.45 -2.59 -13.70
CA GLY A 304 3.58 -4.00 -13.30
C GLY A 304 2.31 -4.66 -12.79
N ASP A 305 1.16 -3.98 -12.86
CA ASP A 305 -0.17 -4.47 -12.42
C ASP A 305 -0.73 -5.53 -13.37
N THR A 306 0.02 -6.62 -13.58
CA THR A 306 -0.31 -7.74 -14.48
C THR A 306 -1.52 -8.56 -14.03
N ASP A 307 -1.94 -8.37 -12.79
CA ASP A 307 -3.07 -8.98 -12.11
C ASP A 307 -4.41 -8.25 -12.34
N ALA A 308 -4.41 -7.13 -13.08
CA ALA A 308 -5.61 -6.37 -13.42
C ALA A 308 -5.69 -6.07 -14.92
N THR A 309 -6.90 -6.12 -15.46
CA THR A 309 -7.22 -5.70 -16.83
C THR A 309 -7.28 -4.18 -16.95
N LYS A 310 -7.17 -3.67 -18.19
CA LYS A 310 -7.31 -2.23 -18.49
C LYS A 310 -8.64 -1.68 -17.98
N GLU A 311 -9.72 -2.42 -18.19
CA GLU A 311 -11.07 -2.03 -17.82
C GLU A 311 -11.25 -1.99 -16.29
N GLU A 312 -10.66 -2.95 -15.57
CA GLU A 312 -10.65 -2.96 -14.10
C GLU A 312 -9.86 -1.77 -13.53
N ILE A 313 -8.69 -1.46 -14.10
CA ILE A 313 -7.89 -0.29 -13.69
C ILE A 313 -8.70 1.00 -13.90
N ILE A 314 -9.28 1.21 -15.08
CA ILE A 314 -10.10 2.40 -15.39
C ILE A 314 -11.32 2.50 -14.45
N THR A 315 -12.00 1.37 -14.20
CA THR A 315 -13.14 1.33 -13.27
C THR A 315 -12.70 1.70 -11.86
N LYS A 316 -11.55 1.18 -11.40
CA LYS A 316 -11.01 1.49 -10.08
C LYS A 316 -10.64 2.97 -9.96
N VAL A 317 -10.08 3.57 -11.00
CA VAL A 317 -9.75 5.01 -11.03
C VAL A 317 -11.01 5.85 -10.82
N LYS A 318 -12.10 5.53 -11.53
CA LYS A 318 -13.39 6.20 -11.34
C LYS A 318 -13.90 6.02 -9.91
N THR A 319 -13.92 4.80 -9.40
CA THR A 319 -14.47 4.51 -8.05
C THR A 319 -13.64 5.11 -6.92
N ARG A 320 -12.30 5.21 -7.08
CA ARG A 320 -11.38 5.66 -6.01
C ARG A 320 -11.07 7.14 -6.05
N PHE A 321 -11.02 7.75 -7.23
CA PHE A 321 -10.58 9.13 -7.40
C PHE A 321 -11.63 10.03 -8.06
N ASP A 322 -12.78 9.49 -8.48
CA ASP A 322 -13.79 10.18 -9.28
C ASP A 322 -13.21 10.80 -10.57
N ILE A 323 -12.21 10.14 -11.15
CA ILE A 323 -11.59 10.54 -12.41
C ILE A 323 -12.15 9.69 -13.54
N ILE A 324 -12.78 10.33 -14.52
CA ILE A 324 -13.31 9.69 -15.71
C ILE A 324 -12.23 9.67 -16.79
N LEU A 325 -11.91 8.48 -17.29
CA LEU A 325 -10.93 8.26 -18.35
C LEU A 325 -11.60 7.70 -19.60
N ASP A 326 -11.18 8.16 -20.77
CA ASP A 326 -11.58 7.60 -22.06
C ASP A 326 -10.68 6.40 -22.43
N PRO A 327 -11.22 5.17 -22.52
CA PRO A 327 -10.42 3.99 -22.87
C PRO A 327 -9.82 4.02 -24.29
N SER A 328 -10.33 4.87 -25.18
CA SER A 328 -9.91 4.93 -26.59
C SER A 328 -8.53 5.59 -26.79
N SER A 329 -8.15 6.49 -25.88
CA SER A 329 -6.91 7.29 -25.90
C SER A 329 -5.93 6.93 -24.78
N LEU A 330 -6.14 5.76 -24.15
CA LEU A 330 -5.29 5.21 -23.08
C LEU A 330 -4.93 3.76 -23.40
N GLU A 331 -3.66 3.36 -23.26
CA GLU A 331 -3.21 1.97 -23.37
C GLU A 331 -2.21 1.61 -22.26
N PHE A 332 -1.96 0.31 -22.09
CA PHE A 332 -1.12 -0.21 -21.02
C PHE A 332 -0.05 -1.16 -21.54
N VAL A 333 1.21 -0.97 -21.14
CA VAL A 333 2.27 -1.95 -21.32
C VAL A 333 2.52 -2.60 -19.95
N PHE A 334 2.06 -3.84 -19.81
CA PHE A 334 2.19 -4.61 -18.57
C PHE A 334 3.59 -5.23 -18.46
N LEU A 335 4.27 -4.93 -17.37
CA LEU A 335 5.64 -5.31 -17.06
C LEU A 335 5.66 -6.47 -16.07
N ARG A 336 6.37 -7.55 -16.40
CA ARG A 336 6.41 -8.78 -15.61
C ARG A 336 7.40 -8.67 -14.46
N GLU A 337 8.48 -7.95 -14.67
CA GLU A 337 9.62 -7.95 -13.76
C GLU A 337 9.48 -6.91 -12.63
N ARG A 338 8.27 -6.47 -12.26
CA ARG A 338 8.07 -5.47 -11.18
C ARG A 338 8.73 -5.87 -9.86
N TRP A 339 8.86 -7.16 -9.58
CA TRP A 339 9.50 -7.63 -8.35
C TRP A 339 10.96 -7.13 -8.20
N VAL A 340 11.65 -6.77 -9.30
CA VAL A 340 13.04 -6.28 -9.23
C VAL A 340 13.19 -4.89 -8.60
N ILE A 341 12.11 -4.13 -8.47
CA ILE A 341 12.11 -2.82 -7.79
C ILE A 341 11.61 -2.89 -6.34
N GLU A 342 11.21 -4.07 -5.89
CA GLU A 342 10.78 -4.28 -4.50
C GLU A 342 11.99 -4.24 -3.54
N ASP A 343 11.78 -3.69 -2.35
CA ASP A 343 12.82 -3.58 -1.31
C ASP A 343 13.31 -4.97 -0.85
N THR A 344 12.39 -5.94 -0.79
CA THR A 344 12.70 -7.35 -0.44
C THR A 344 13.68 -8.00 -1.40
N THR A 345 13.78 -7.50 -2.63
CA THR A 345 14.75 -7.99 -3.62
C THR A 345 16.17 -7.50 -3.31
N TRP A 346 16.29 -6.38 -2.60
CA TRP A 346 17.57 -5.72 -2.28
C TRP A 346 17.73 -5.50 -0.77
N PRO A 347 17.92 -6.58 0.03
CA PRO A 347 18.03 -6.48 1.49
C PRO A 347 19.30 -5.73 1.94
N ARG A 348 20.29 -5.58 1.06
CA ARG A 348 21.48 -4.74 1.27
C ARG A 348 21.62 -3.79 0.09
N PHE A 349 22.12 -2.58 0.37
CA PHE A 349 22.29 -1.54 -0.65
C PHE A 349 21.00 -1.25 -1.44
N THR A 350 19.87 -1.20 -0.74
CA THR A 350 18.52 -1.09 -1.32
C THR A 350 18.39 0.05 -2.33
N LEU A 351 18.95 1.23 -2.06
CA LEU A 351 18.83 2.39 -2.97
C LEU A 351 19.44 2.13 -4.35
N ILE A 352 20.67 1.59 -4.42
CA ILE A 352 21.31 1.29 -5.70
C ILE A 352 20.70 0.04 -6.34
N GLY A 353 20.32 -0.95 -5.53
CA GLY A 353 19.63 -2.14 -5.98
C GLY A 353 18.32 -1.81 -6.71
N GLN A 354 17.41 -1.09 -6.05
CA GLN A 354 16.15 -0.64 -6.65
C GLN A 354 16.39 0.29 -7.86
N SER A 355 17.45 1.11 -7.83
CA SER A 355 17.81 1.95 -8.98
C SER A 355 18.20 1.11 -10.20
N LEU A 356 19.02 0.07 -10.02
CA LEU A 356 19.37 -0.88 -11.09
C LEU A 356 18.16 -1.72 -11.53
N GLY A 357 17.34 -2.17 -10.58
CA GLY A 357 16.07 -2.83 -10.86
C GLY A 357 15.15 -1.97 -11.72
N SER A 358 15.06 -0.67 -11.43
CA SER A 358 14.23 0.26 -12.22
C SER A 358 14.74 0.37 -13.66
N MET A 359 16.04 0.29 -13.90
CA MET A 359 16.62 0.25 -15.25
C MET A 359 16.22 -1.02 -16.00
N MET A 360 16.21 -2.18 -15.33
CA MET A 360 15.72 -3.43 -15.93
C MET A 360 14.25 -3.33 -16.30
N LEU A 361 13.44 -2.75 -15.41
CA LEU A 361 12.02 -2.58 -15.66
C LEU A 361 11.75 -1.57 -16.80
N ALA A 362 12.56 -0.52 -16.90
CA ALA A 362 12.52 0.41 -18.03
C ALA A 362 12.99 -0.24 -19.34
N TYR A 363 13.94 -1.18 -19.28
CA TYR A 363 14.34 -1.97 -20.46
C TYR A 363 13.16 -2.77 -20.98
N GLU A 364 12.43 -3.47 -20.10
CA GLU A 364 11.20 -4.19 -20.46
C GLU A 364 10.15 -3.24 -21.08
N ALA A 365 9.94 -2.07 -20.46
CA ALA A 365 9.04 -1.05 -20.96
C ALA A 365 9.39 -0.59 -22.39
N MET A 366 10.66 -0.25 -22.65
CA MET A 366 11.13 0.21 -23.96
C MET A 366 11.12 -0.89 -25.02
N CYS A 367 11.32 -2.16 -24.63
CA CYS A 367 11.13 -3.30 -25.53
C CYS A 367 9.66 -3.46 -25.97
N GLY A 368 8.70 -3.12 -25.10
CA GLY A 368 7.28 -3.09 -25.41
C GLY A 368 6.92 -1.95 -26.36
N LEU A 369 7.25 -0.72 -25.97
CA LEU A 369 6.99 0.49 -26.75
C LEU A 369 8.00 1.59 -26.41
N ILE A 370 8.55 2.23 -27.44
CA ILE A 370 9.31 3.48 -27.30
C ILE A 370 8.36 4.63 -27.57
N PRO A 371 8.07 5.52 -26.60
CA PRO A 371 7.13 6.61 -26.79
C PRO A 371 7.79 7.80 -27.49
N ASP A 372 6.97 8.73 -27.99
CA ASP A 372 7.44 10.02 -28.53
C ASP A 372 7.85 10.98 -27.40
N LEU A 373 7.21 10.86 -26.23
CA LEU A 373 7.56 11.56 -24.98
C LEU A 373 7.50 10.58 -23.81
N PHE A 374 8.53 10.55 -22.96
CA PHE A 374 8.55 9.75 -21.75
C PHE A 374 8.35 10.64 -20.52
N ILE A 375 7.41 10.27 -19.63
CA ILE A 375 7.14 10.97 -18.38
C ILE A 375 7.24 9.97 -17.22
N ASP A 376 8.21 10.16 -16.34
CA ASP A 376 8.27 9.42 -15.08
C ASP A 376 7.39 10.08 -14.03
N THR A 377 6.50 9.31 -13.44
CA THR A 377 5.52 9.78 -12.44
C THR A 377 5.70 9.08 -11.10
N MET A 378 6.80 8.33 -10.92
CA MET A 378 7.13 7.62 -9.68
C MET A 378 8.44 8.11 -9.06
N GLY A 379 9.37 8.64 -9.87
CA GLY A 379 10.66 9.15 -9.39
C GLY A 379 11.81 8.17 -9.55
N TYR A 380 11.74 7.26 -10.54
CA TYR A 380 12.82 6.34 -10.88
C TYR A 380 13.79 6.98 -11.90
N ALA A 381 14.57 7.97 -11.46
CA ALA A 381 15.44 8.76 -12.34
C ALA A 381 16.45 7.92 -13.16
N PHE A 382 16.89 6.77 -12.65
CA PHE A 382 17.83 5.88 -13.35
C PHE A 382 17.26 5.27 -14.63
N THR A 383 15.92 5.20 -14.75
CA THR A 383 15.23 4.74 -15.98
C THR A 383 15.58 5.61 -17.18
N PHE A 384 15.95 6.87 -16.97
CA PHE A 384 16.18 7.86 -18.04
C PHE A 384 17.35 7.48 -18.93
N HIS A 385 18.37 6.81 -18.37
CA HIS A 385 19.51 6.30 -19.14
C HIS A 385 19.08 5.24 -20.15
N VAL A 386 18.14 4.37 -19.75
CA VAL A 386 17.62 3.31 -20.61
C VAL A 386 16.78 3.89 -21.74
N VAL A 387 15.89 4.84 -21.42
CA VAL A 387 15.08 5.55 -22.42
C VAL A 387 15.97 6.29 -23.43
N ARG A 388 17.01 6.98 -22.95
CA ARG A 388 17.97 7.67 -23.82
C ARG A 388 18.72 6.69 -24.72
N TRP A 389 19.12 5.53 -24.19
CA TRP A 389 19.83 4.51 -24.96
C TRP A 389 18.94 3.92 -26.08
N PHE A 390 17.72 3.49 -25.76
CA PHE A 390 16.78 2.91 -26.73
C PHE A 390 16.35 3.89 -27.82
N SER A 391 16.13 5.16 -27.46
CA SER A 391 15.70 6.20 -28.39
C SER A 391 16.84 6.85 -29.18
N GLY A 392 18.11 6.48 -28.91
CA GLY A 392 19.27 7.20 -29.42
C GLY A 392 19.30 8.67 -29.00
N GLY A 393 18.69 8.98 -27.85
CA GLY A 393 18.56 10.32 -27.29
C GLY A 393 17.48 11.21 -27.91
N LYS A 394 16.58 10.65 -28.74
CA LYS A 394 15.54 11.41 -29.44
C LYS A 394 14.25 11.60 -28.65
N THR A 395 13.92 10.67 -27.74
CA THR A 395 12.71 10.78 -26.92
C THR A 395 12.97 11.79 -25.79
N PRO A 396 12.24 12.91 -25.72
CA PRO A 396 12.32 13.80 -24.57
C PRO A 396 11.84 13.09 -23.30
N ILE A 397 12.42 13.46 -22.17
CA ILE A 397 12.16 12.84 -20.86
C ILE A 397 11.68 13.94 -19.92
N SER A 398 10.53 13.78 -19.29
CA SER A 398 10.06 14.63 -18.20
C SER A 398 9.85 13.80 -16.94
N ALA A 399 9.84 14.47 -15.78
CA ALA A 399 9.63 13.80 -14.50
C ALA A 399 8.67 14.61 -13.62
N TYR A 400 7.75 13.92 -12.95
CA TYR A 400 7.01 14.42 -11.80
C TYR A 400 7.56 13.72 -10.54
N VAL A 401 8.30 14.47 -9.72
CA VAL A 401 8.97 13.95 -8.53
C VAL A 401 8.10 14.20 -7.30
N HIS A 402 7.56 13.11 -6.74
CA HIS A 402 6.84 13.14 -5.46
C HIS A 402 7.79 13.29 -4.27
N TYR A 403 8.95 12.65 -4.34
CA TYR A 403 10.03 12.72 -3.38
C TYR A 403 11.30 12.18 -4.06
N PRO A 404 12.47 12.85 -3.94
CA PRO A 404 13.69 12.30 -4.51
C PRO A 404 14.11 11.01 -3.79
N THR A 405 14.63 10.03 -4.55
CA THR A 405 15.14 8.75 -4.00
C THR A 405 16.18 8.93 -2.89
N ILE A 406 16.89 10.06 -2.91
CA ILE A 406 17.78 10.51 -1.84
C ILE A 406 17.55 11.99 -1.59
N SER A 407 17.43 12.42 -0.33
CA SER A 407 17.26 13.84 0.04
C SER A 407 18.44 14.37 0.85
N THR A 408 18.54 15.70 0.93
CA THR A 408 19.59 16.35 1.76
C THR A 408 19.35 16.08 3.24
N ASP A 409 18.10 15.89 3.67
CA ASP A 409 17.78 15.50 5.04
C ASP A 409 18.31 14.10 5.35
N MET A 410 18.24 13.15 4.42
CA MET A 410 18.87 11.84 4.61
C MET A 410 20.39 11.96 4.81
N LEU A 411 21.05 12.84 4.03
CA LEU A 411 22.49 13.11 4.18
C LEU A 411 22.80 13.78 5.52
N ALA A 412 22.03 14.81 5.89
CA ALA A 412 22.18 15.55 7.13
C ALA A 412 21.95 14.65 8.36
N ARG A 413 20.94 13.76 8.32
CA ARG A 413 20.61 12.83 9.40
C ARG A 413 21.69 11.76 9.62
N VAL A 414 22.25 11.20 8.55
CA VAL A 414 23.39 10.28 8.69
C VAL A 414 24.60 11.03 9.25
N LYS A 415 24.81 12.29 8.83
CA LYS A 415 25.89 13.15 9.35
C LYS A 415 25.68 13.51 10.83
N SER A 416 24.44 13.71 11.28
CA SER A 416 24.09 14.05 12.67
C SER A 416 23.95 12.85 13.61
N ARG A 417 24.11 11.61 13.11
CA ARG A 417 23.98 10.35 13.90
C ARG A 417 22.64 10.20 14.63
N THR A 418 21.57 10.83 14.15
CA THR A 418 20.24 10.78 14.79
C THR A 418 19.57 9.43 14.50
N THR A 419 19.01 8.77 15.52
CA THR A 419 18.28 7.49 15.38
C THR A 419 16.83 7.71 14.93
N GLN A 420 16.42 7.09 13.81
CA GLN A 420 15.04 7.08 13.30
C GLN A 420 14.82 5.81 12.47
N TYR A 421 13.61 5.56 11.94
CA TYR A 421 13.25 4.34 11.20
C TYR A 421 14.20 4.00 10.03
N ASN A 422 14.84 4.99 9.40
CA ASN A 422 15.79 4.83 8.28
C ASN A 422 17.27 4.88 8.71
N ASN A 423 17.55 5.04 10.01
CA ASN A 423 18.89 5.06 10.57
C ASN A 423 18.96 4.22 11.87
N PRO A 424 19.24 2.91 11.77
CA PRO A 424 19.35 2.01 12.91
C PRO A 424 20.36 2.49 13.95
N SER A 425 20.07 2.25 15.23
CA SER A 425 20.93 2.63 16.36
C SER A 425 22.33 1.98 16.32
N GLU A 426 22.45 0.81 15.68
CA GLU A 426 23.69 0.09 15.35
C GLU A 426 24.66 0.91 14.47
N ILE A 427 24.13 1.70 13.52
CA ILE A 427 24.94 2.53 12.61
C ILE A 427 25.32 3.84 13.29
N ALA A 428 24.40 4.44 14.05
CA ALA A 428 24.62 5.69 14.78
C ALA A 428 25.74 5.60 15.85
N LYS A 429 25.97 4.39 16.40
CA LYS A 429 26.99 4.13 17.44
C LYS A 429 28.42 3.90 16.90
N SER A 430 28.61 3.75 15.58
CA SER A 430 29.92 3.45 14.99
C SER A 430 30.35 4.53 13.98
N GLU A 431 31.47 5.19 14.26
CA GLU A 431 32.04 6.26 13.44
C GLU A 431 32.47 5.77 12.04
N PHE A 432 33.07 4.57 11.95
CA PHE A 432 33.48 3.98 10.68
C PHE A 432 32.29 3.58 9.80
N ARG A 433 31.24 3.00 10.38
CA ARG A 433 30.01 2.61 9.64
C ARG A 433 29.23 3.84 9.19
N THR A 434 29.19 4.90 10.01
CA THR A 434 28.60 6.19 9.65
C THR A 434 29.33 6.81 8.46
N ASN A 435 30.67 6.87 8.49
CA ASN A 435 31.48 7.42 7.39
C ASN A 435 31.32 6.60 6.09
N SER A 436 31.27 5.28 6.19
CA SER A 436 31.05 4.41 5.02
C SER A 436 29.66 4.61 4.40
N LYS A 437 28.61 4.74 5.23
CA LYS A 437 27.24 5.04 4.78
C LYS A 437 27.14 6.43 4.15
N LEU A 438 27.82 7.43 4.72
CA LEU A 438 27.92 8.78 4.13
C LEU A 438 28.59 8.76 2.77
N MET A 439 29.71 8.04 2.63
CA MET A 439 30.40 7.89 1.34
C MET A 439 29.49 7.24 0.29
N TYR A 440 28.80 6.15 0.67
CA TYR A 440 27.81 5.50 -0.19
C TYR A 440 26.69 6.47 -0.61
N TYR A 441 26.11 7.22 0.33
CA TYR A 441 25.02 8.16 0.05
C TYR A 441 25.49 9.34 -0.81
N ASN A 442 26.70 9.84 -0.59
CA ASN A 442 27.28 10.90 -1.42
C ASN A 442 27.47 10.41 -2.87
N ILE A 443 28.08 9.23 -3.07
CA ILE A 443 28.24 8.64 -4.40
C ILE A 443 26.88 8.41 -5.06
N PHE A 444 25.91 7.88 -4.32
CA PHE A 444 24.56 7.67 -4.81
C PHE A 444 23.86 8.98 -5.17
N ALA A 445 24.00 10.03 -4.35
CA ALA A 445 23.46 11.36 -4.63
C ALA A 445 24.02 11.92 -5.95
N LEU A 446 25.33 11.76 -6.21
CA LEU A 446 25.92 12.17 -7.48
C LEU A 446 25.33 11.41 -8.67
N ALA A 447 25.19 10.08 -8.56
CA ALA A 447 24.60 9.25 -9.61
C ALA A 447 23.12 9.57 -9.85
N TYR A 448 22.36 9.82 -8.78
CA TYR A 448 20.96 10.23 -8.84
C TYR A 448 20.81 11.61 -9.47
N SER A 449 21.63 12.60 -9.08
CA SER A 449 21.64 13.93 -9.69
C SER A 449 21.96 13.89 -11.17
N ALA A 450 22.98 13.10 -11.57
CA ALA A 450 23.33 12.91 -12.97
C ALA A 450 22.18 12.29 -13.76
N SER A 451 21.49 11.30 -13.18
CA SER A 451 20.32 10.67 -13.79
C SER A 451 19.15 11.65 -13.92
N LEU A 452 18.80 12.36 -12.85
CA LEU A 452 17.72 13.34 -12.82
C LEU A 452 17.96 14.49 -13.80
N SER A 453 19.22 14.87 -14.04
CA SER A 453 19.59 15.90 -15.02
C SER A 453 19.22 15.56 -16.47
N LEU A 454 18.83 14.31 -16.78
CA LEU A 454 18.35 13.92 -18.10
C LEU A 454 16.90 14.34 -18.36
N ALA A 455 16.12 14.63 -17.31
CA ALA A 455 14.74 15.07 -17.45
C ALA A 455 14.62 16.59 -17.67
N GLN A 456 13.62 16.98 -18.46
CA GLN A 456 13.20 18.36 -18.69
C GLN A 456 11.79 18.42 -19.33
N PRO A 457 10.82 19.13 -18.72
CA PRO A 457 10.92 19.82 -17.43
C PRO A 457 10.87 18.82 -16.26
N ILE A 458 11.26 19.29 -15.08
CA ILE A 458 11.08 18.57 -13.82
C ILE A 458 9.94 19.24 -13.05
N MET A 459 8.86 18.52 -12.81
CA MET A 459 7.76 18.95 -11.96
C MET A 459 7.95 18.34 -10.58
N VAL A 460 7.71 19.12 -9.52
CA VAL A 460 7.84 18.65 -8.14
C VAL A 460 6.57 18.96 -7.35
N ASN A 461 6.22 18.08 -6.41
CA ASN A 461 4.94 18.18 -5.69
C ASN A 461 4.89 19.25 -4.58
N SER A 462 6.03 19.81 -4.16
CA SER A 462 6.12 20.77 -3.06
C SER A 462 7.36 21.65 -3.16
N SER A 463 7.37 22.78 -2.45
CA SER A 463 8.55 23.64 -2.32
C SER A 463 9.69 22.91 -1.60
N TRP A 464 9.35 22.06 -0.63
CA TRP A 464 10.33 21.25 0.08
C TRP A 464 11.04 20.25 -0.86
N THR A 465 10.29 19.53 -1.70
CA THR A 465 10.85 18.65 -2.74
C THR A 465 11.68 19.45 -3.75
N LYS A 466 11.21 20.64 -4.15
CA LYS A 466 11.92 21.55 -5.04
C LYS A 466 13.32 21.88 -4.52
N ASN A 467 13.41 22.29 -3.26
CA ASN A 467 14.67 22.70 -2.63
C ASN A 467 15.68 21.54 -2.59
N HIS A 468 15.22 20.31 -2.30
CA HIS A 468 16.08 19.13 -2.32
C HIS A 468 16.60 18.81 -3.72
N VAL A 469 15.72 18.85 -4.73
CA VAL A 469 16.11 18.61 -6.13
C VAL A 469 17.07 19.68 -6.63
N GLU A 470 16.82 20.97 -6.34
CA GLU A 470 17.74 22.07 -6.66
C GLU A 470 19.11 21.88 -6.01
N TYR A 471 19.13 21.54 -4.72
CA TYR A 471 20.39 21.29 -4.04
C TYR A 471 21.17 20.18 -4.71
N LEU A 472 20.52 19.04 -5.00
CA LEU A 472 21.15 17.89 -5.64
C LEU A 472 21.69 18.21 -7.04
N LEU A 473 20.95 18.98 -7.84
CA LEU A 473 21.39 19.37 -9.18
C LEU A 473 22.51 20.41 -9.14
N ASN A 474 22.44 21.40 -8.25
CA ASN A 474 23.45 22.46 -8.12
C ASN A 474 24.79 21.96 -7.56
N HIS A 475 24.77 20.88 -6.77
CA HIS A 475 25.98 20.26 -6.20
C HIS A 475 26.44 19.03 -6.99
N SER A 476 25.87 18.82 -8.19
CA SER A 476 26.33 17.77 -9.11
C SER A 476 27.62 18.22 -9.82
N PRO A 477 28.65 17.36 -9.95
CA PRO A 477 29.84 17.64 -10.74
C PRO A 477 29.56 17.61 -12.25
N VAL A 478 28.36 17.19 -12.68
CA VAL A 478 27.94 17.21 -14.07
C VAL A 478 27.51 18.64 -14.43
N PRO A 479 28.21 19.33 -15.34
CA PRO A 479 27.84 20.70 -15.71
C PRO A 479 26.45 20.71 -16.35
N SER A 480 25.46 21.26 -15.66
CA SER A 480 24.18 21.58 -16.28
C SER A 480 24.37 22.85 -17.12
N GLY A 481 24.69 22.68 -18.40
CA GLY A 481 24.91 23.79 -19.34
C GLY A 481 23.71 24.75 -19.52
N PHE A 482 22.57 24.47 -18.88
CA PHE A 482 21.37 25.30 -18.87
C PHE A 482 20.67 25.23 -17.51
N SER A 483 20.08 26.36 -17.09
CA SER A 483 19.11 26.39 -15.98
C SER A 483 17.97 25.42 -16.30
N LYS A 484 17.82 24.37 -15.48
CA LYS A 484 16.75 23.39 -15.67
C LYS A 484 15.41 24.05 -15.36
N SER A 485 14.46 23.94 -16.30
CA SER A 485 13.08 24.33 -16.05
C SER A 485 12.48 23.38 -15.02
N MET A 486 12.22 23.91 -13.83
CA MET A 486 11.61 23.17 -12.73
C MET A 486 10.50 23.98 -12.10
N SER A 487 9.34 23.36 -11.96
CA SER A 487 8.10 23.99 -11.48
C SER A 487 7.47 23.18 -10.35
N ILE A 488 6.83 23.89 -9.42
CA ILE A 488 6.01 23.27 -8.40
C ILE A 488 4.64 22.99 -9.01
N VAL A 489 4.23 21.73 -8.97
CA VAL A 489 2.91 21.26 -9.41
C VAL A 489 2.33 20.44 -8.26
N TYR A 490 1.58 21.11 -7.38
CA TYR A 490 0.96 20.46 -6.22
C TYR A 490 0.03 19.33 -6.65
N PRO A 491 -0.04 18.21 -5.91
CA PRO A 491 -0.91 17.10 -6.28
C PRO A 491 -2.38 17.54 -6.24
N PRO A 492 -3.24 16.93 -7.07
CA PRO A 492 -4.67 17.25 -7.10
C PRO A 492 -5.34 16.68 -5.84
N CYS A 493 -5.78 17.55 -4.93
CA CYS A 493 -6.53 17.17 -3.75
C CYS A 493 -8.05 17.27 -4.04
N ASP A 494 -8.83 16.33 -3.51
CA ASP A 494 -10.28 16.42 -3.58
C ASP A 494 -10.75 17.41 -2.53
N THR A 495 -11.01 18.64 -2.95
CA THR A 495 -11.51 19.68 -2.06
C THR A 495 -12.99 19.97 -2.27
N GLN A 496 -13.62 19.42 -3.30
CA GLN A 496 -14.97 19.84 -3.72
C GLN A 496 -16.04 19.42 -2.70
N ALA A 497 -16.10 18.13 -2.35
CA ALA A 497 -17.07 17.64 -1.38
C ALA A 497 -16.87 18.35 -0.02
N MET A 498 -15.62 18.49 0.40
CA MET A 498 -15.25 19.06 1.70
C MET A 498 -15.51 20.57 1.82
N ALA A 499 -15.35 21.32 0.72
CA ALA A 499 -15.59 22.76 0.70
C ALA A 499 -17.05 23.12 1.01
N SER A 500 -17.99 22.19 0.81
CA SER A 500 -19.41 22.36 1.12
C SER A 500 -19.75 22.25 2.62
N PHE A 501 -18.86 21.69 3.45
CA PHE A 501 -19.16 21.43 4.85
C PHE A 501 -19.31 22.74 5.66
N SER A 502 -20.24 22.76 6.63
CA SER A 502 -20.45 23.91 7.54
C SER A 502 -19.15 24.27 8.25
N LEU A 503 -18.77 25.55 8.32
CA LEU A 503 -17.59 25.99 9.10
C LEU A 503 -17.87 26.21 10.59
N GLU A 504 -19.14 26.17 10.98
CA GLU A 504 -19.62 26.46 12.33
C GLU A 504 -20.18 25.19 12.99
N GLY A 505 -20.48 25.24 14.29
CA GLY A 505 -21.09 24.12 15.01
C GLY A 505 -20.17 22.90 15.18
N ARG A 506 -18.86 23.14 15.24
CA ARG A 506 -17.85 22.09 15.22
C ARG A 506 -17.73 21.40 16.57
N LYS A 507 -17.59 20.08 16.55
CA LYS A 507 -17.39 19.24 17.73
C LYS A 507 -15.96 19.38 18.24
N LYS A 508 -15.74 19.22 19.54
CA LYS A 508 -14.41 19.26 20.19
C LYS A 508 -13.62 17.97 19.93
N ILE A 509 -13.39 17.68 18.66
CA ILE A 509 -12.66 16.49 18.19
C ILE A 509 -11.37 16.95 17.53
N ILE A 510 -10.28 16.32 17.95
CA ILE A 510 -8.99 16.31 17.27
C ILE A 510 -9.00 15.06 16.39
N MET A 511 -8.99 15.24 15.08
CA MET A 511 -9.05 14.15 14.11
C MET A 511 -7.65 13.90 13.54
N SER A 512 -7.25 12.64 13.52
CA SER A 512 -6.08 12.16 12.79
C SER A 512 -6.55 11.27 11.64
N LEU A 513 -5.99 11.50 10.45
CA LEU A 513 -6.30 10.73 9.25
C LEU A 513 -5.00 10.26 8.61
N ALA A 514 -4.58 9.03 8.93
CA ALA A 514 -3.35 8.44 8.42
C ALA A 514 -3.35 6.93 8.55
N GLN A 515 -2.62 6.23 7.68
CA GLN A 515 -2.40 4.78 7.83
C GLN A 515 -1.61 4.50 9.12
N PHE A 516 -1.92 3.42 9.84
CA PHE A 516 -1.24 3.06 11.08
C PHE A 516 0.20 2.57 10.82
N ARG A 517 1.13 3.53 10.67
CA ARG A 517 2.52 3.29 10.28
C ARG A 517 3.50 3.99 11.23
N PRO A 518 4.76 3.49 11.38
CA PRO A 518 5.75 4.07 12.28
C PRO A 518 6.01 5.56 12.00
N GLU A 519 6.19 5.93 10.73
CA GLU A 519 6.53 7.29 10.30
C GLU A 519 5.42 8.30 10.57
N LYS A 520 4.17 7.85 10.73
CA LYS A 520 3.01 8.70 11.04
C LYS A 520 2.93 9.08 12.52
N ASP A 521 3.71 8.43 13.38
CA ASP A 521 3.89 8.77 14.79
C ASP A 521 2.58 9.08 15.54
N HIS A 522 1.65 8.12 15.50
CA HIS A 522 0.37 8.18 16.22
C HIS A 522 0.57 8.24 17.74
N ALA A 523 1.65 7.63 18.24
CA ALA A 523 2.00 7.68 19.66
C ALA A 523 2.21 9.12 20.12
N LYS A 524 2.89 9.98 19.33
CA LYS A 524 3.03 11.40 19.64
C LYS A 524 1.68 12.10 19.81
N GLN A 525 0.68 11.75 19.00
CA GLN A 525 -0.67 12.33 19.07
C GLN A 525 -1.38 11.96 20.38
N ILE A 526 -1.29 10.69 20.78
CA ILE A 526 -1.86 10.20 22.05
C ILE A 526 -1.17 10.86 23.25
N ILE A 527 0.17 10.91 23.24
CA ILE A 527 0.95 11.55 24.30
C ILE A 527 0.66 13.04 24.37
N ALA A 528 0.45 13.71 23.23
CA ALA A 528 0.08 15.12 23.21
C ALA A 528 -1.32 15.36 23.80
N LEU A 529 -2.27 14.45 23.61
CA LEU A 529 -3.57 14.52 24.29
C LEU A 529 -3.43 14.35 25.81
N ALA A 530 -2.62 13.39 26.26
CA ALA A 530 -2.35 13.22 27.69
C ALA A 530 -1.78 14.50 28.31
N LYS A 531 -0.78 15.09 27.65
CA LYS A 531 -0.17 16.36 28.08
C LYS A 531 -1.15 17.52 28.07
N LEU A 532 -2.03 17.61 27.07
CA LEU A 532 -3.10 18.62 27.04
C LEU A 532 -4.00 18.50 28.27
N PHE A 533 -4.38 17.29 28.68
CA PHE A 533 -5.20 17.10 29.88
C PHE A 533 -4.45 17.33 31.19
N GLU A 534 -3.14 17.11 31.20
CA GLU A 534 -2.29 17.43 32.34
C GLU A 534 -2.15 18.95 32.54
N THR A 535 -1.84 19.69 31.46
CA THR A 535 -1.60 21.14 31.54
C THR A 535 -2.89 21.97 31.49
N HIS A 536 -3.93 21.45 30.84
CA HIS A 536 -5.23 22.11 30.62
C HIS A 536 -6.40 21.15 30.87
N PRO A 537 -6.63 20.76 32.14
CA PRO A 537 -7.62 19.74 32.52
C PRO A 537 -9.06 20.10 32.12
N GLU A 538 -9.38 21.39 31.92
CA GLU A 538 -10.68 21.84 31.46
C GLU A 538 -11.09 21.23 30.11
N HIS A 539 -10.12 20.81 29.28
CA HIS A 539 -10.41 20.15 28.00
C HIS A 539 -10.92 18.72 28.19
N LYS A 540 -10.45 18.01 29.22
CA LYS A 540 -10.97 16.67 29.59
C LYS A 540 -12.41 16.79 30.06
N GLU A 541 -12.69 17.75 30.95
CA GLU A 541 -14.05 18.04 31.46
C GLU A 541 -15.02 18.46 30.34
N ARG A 542 -14.51 19.20 29.35
CA ARG A 542 -15.26 19.63 28.16
C ARG A 542 -15.51 18.51 27.15
N GLY A 543 -15.01 17.30 27.38
CA GLY A 543 -15.19 16.13 26.53
C GLY A 543 -14.41 16.19 25.22
N VAL A 544 -13.22 16.78 25.21
CA VAL A 544 -12.32 16.74 24.05
C VAL A 544 -11.91 15.30 23.76
N ARG A 545 -11.91 14.89 22.49
CA ARG A 545 -11.53 13.54 22.07
C ARG A 545 -10.54 13.55 20.91
N LEU A 546 -9.63 12.58 20.90
CA LEU A 546 -8.77 12.25 19.76
C LEU A 546 -9.38 11.08 19.00
N VAL A 547 -9.59 11.25 17.69
CA VAL A 547 -10.12 10.18 16.83
C VAL A 547 -9.06 9.82 15.79
N LEU A 548 -8.53 8.60 15.90
CA LEU A 548 -7.49 8.05 15.04
C LEU A 548 -8.14 7.22 13.92
N ILE A 549 -8.20 7.79 12.72
CA ILE A 549 -8.82 7.16 11.55
C ILE A 549 -7.72 6.73 10.58
N GLY A 550 -7.68 5.44 10.26
CA GLY A 550 -6.56 4.90 9.48
C GLY A 550 -6.75 3.50 8.97
N SER A 551 -5.97 3.10 7.96
CA SER A 551 -6.01 1.74 7.43
C SER A 551 -5.10 0.78 8.19
N SER A 552 -5.68 -0.34 8.62
CA SER A 552 -5.12 -1.65 9.01
C SER A 552 -4.72 -2.53 7.82
N ARG A 553 -3.45 -2.71 7.44
CA ARG A 553 -3.12 -3.42 6.18
C ARG A 553 -2.63 -4.86 6.32
N ASN A 554 -1.90 -5.12 7.39
CA ASN A 554 -1.16 -6.36 7.60
C ASN A 554 -0.97 -6.56 9.11
N ALA A 555 -0.47 -7.74 9.49
CA ALA A 555 -0.25 -8.09 10.89
C ALA A 555 0.65 -7.08 11.64
N ALA A 556 1.59 -6.42 10.95
CA ALA A 556 2.46 -5.41 11.58
C ALA A 556 1.70 -4.11 11.90
N ASP A 557 0.78 -3.68 11.04
CA ASP A 557 -0.07 -2.53 11.31
C ASP A 557 -1.13 -2.85 12.36
N GLU A 558 -1.68 -4.07 12.36
CA GLU A 558 -2.59 -4.55 13.42
C GLU A 558 -1.90 -4.56 14.78
N ALA A 559 -0.69 -5.13 14.87
CA ALA A 559 0.11 -5.11 16.09
C ALA A 559 0.41 -3.67 16.56
N ARG A 560 0.58 -2.73 15.63
CA ARG A 560 0.76 -1.31 15.95
C ARG A 560 -0.51 -0.70 16.54
N VAL A 561 -1.68 -0.99 15.98
CA VAL A 561 -2.96 -0.53 16.55
C VAL A 561 -3.11 -1.04 17.99
N VAL A 562 -2.82 -2.33 18.23
CA VAL A 562 -2.86 -2.92 19.58
C VAL A 562 -1.89 -2.21 20.52
N ALA A 563 -0.65 -1.95 20.10
CA ALA A 563 0.33 -1.22 20.92
C ALA A 563 -0.13 0.22 21.24
N LEU A 564 -0.79 0.90 20.30
CA LEU A 564 -1.36 2.23 20.52
C LEU A 564 -2.55 2.20 21.49
N GLN A 565 -3.37 1.15 21.44
CA GLN A 565 -4.46 0.94 22.41
C GLN A 565 -3.91 0.69 23.81
N SER A 566 -2.85 -0.13 23.96
CA SER A 566 -2.17 -0.29 25.24
C SER A 566 -1.64 1.04 25.78
N LEU A 567 -1.05 1.88 24.93
CA LEU A 567 -0.58 3.22 25.32
C LEU A 567 -1.72 4.12 25.79
N VAL A 568 -2.92 4.03 25.20
CA VAL A 568 -4.09 4.77 25.67
C VAL A 568 -4.49 4.36 27.08
N ASN A 569 -4.49 3.06 27.36
CA ASN A 569 -4.81 2.52 28.68
C ASN A 569 -3.75 2.90 29.72
N GLU A 570 -2.47 2.82 29.36
CA GLU A 570 -1.35 3.21 30.22
C GLU A 570 -1.39 4.69 30.63
N LEU A 571 -1.94 5.55 29.77
CA LEU A 571 -2.06 6.99 29.99
C LEU A 571 -3.42 7.41 30.57
N ASP A 572 -4.29 6.47 30.95
CA ASP A 572 -5.64 6.73 31.48
C ASP A 572 -6.48 7.65 30.56
N LEU A 573 -6.40 7.37 29.26
CA LEU A 573 -7.11 8.07 28.19
C LEU A 573 -8.31 7.31 27.65
N ASP A 574 -8.73 6.23 28.33
CA ASP A 574 -9.93 5.47 28.00
C ASP A 574 -11.16 6.38 27.86
N GLY A 575 -11.89 6.21 26.76
CA GLY A 575 -13.05 7.05 26.40
C GLY A 575 -12.71 8.44 25.81
N SER A 576 -11.43 8.87 25.86
CA SER A 576 -10.96 10.11 25.22
C SER A 576 -10.26 9.87 23.87
N VAL A 577 -9.90 8.62 23.57
CA VAL A 577 -9.32 8.22 22.28
C VAL A 577 -10.20 7.18 21.60
N GLU A 578 -10.49 7.38 20.31
CA GLU A 578 -11.32 6.49 19.49
C GLU A 578 -10.53 6.03 18.26
N PHE A 579 -10.46 4.72 18.02
CA PHE A 579 -9.79 4.14 16.86
C PHE A 579 -10.83 3.72 15.83
N ILE A 580 -10.67 4.19 14.59
CA ILE A 580 -11.52 3.80 13.46
C ILE A 580 -10.62 3.21 12.38
N VAL A 581 -10.48 1.89 12.43
CA VAL A 581 -9.60 1.15 11.54
C VAL A 581 -10.36 0.75 10.28
N ASN A 582 -9.77 0.99 9.11
CA ASN A 582 -10.34 0.65 7.80
C ASN A 582 -11.71 1.30 7.52
N ALA A 583 -11.88 2.56 7.92
CA ALA A 583 -13.09 3.34 7.67
C ALA A 583 -13.42 3.44 6.17
N SER A 584 -14.71 3.42 5.82
CA SER A 584 -15.16 3.80 4.48
C SER A 584 -14.95 5.30 4.24
N TYR A 585 -14.90 5.71 2.98
CA TYR A 585 -14.75 7.12 2.63
C TYR A 585 -15.88 7.99 3.19
N ASP A 586 -17.14 7.50 3.15
CA ASP A 586 -18.29 8.21 3.73
C ASP A 586 -18.15 8.43 5.24
N VAL A 587 -17.60 7.44 5.96
CA VAL A 587 -17.29 7.58 7.38
C VAL A 587 -16.24 8.66 7.57
N VAL A 588 -15.17 8.67 6.78
CA VAL A 588 -14.13 9.73 6.83
C VAL A 588 -14.74 11.11 6.59
N LEU A 589 -15.59 11.27 5.57
CA LEU A 589 -16.28 12.53 5.27
C LEU A 589 -17.16 13.00 6.44
N SER A 590 -17.86 12.08 7.11
CA SER A 590 -18.70 12.41 8.27
C SER A 590 -17.90 12.99 9.45
N TRP A 591 -16.69 12.47 9.68
CA TRP A 591 -15.78 12.99 10.71
C TRP A 591 -15.17 14.33 10.31
N LEU A 592 -14.73 14.47 9.05
CA LEU A 592 -14.25 15.73 8.49
C LEU A 592 -15.31 16.85 8.55
N ALA A 593 -16.59 16.51 8.36
CA ALA A 593 -17.68 17.49 8.48
C ALA A 593 -17.87 18.00 9.93
N GLY A 594 -17.54 17.19 10.95
CA GLY A 594 -17.84 17.50 12.34
C GLY A 594 -16.65 17.97 13.19
N ALA A 595 -15.44 17.52 12.90
CA ALA A 595 -14.28 17.73 13.76
C ALA A 595 -13.79 19.20 13.80
N SER A 596 -13.09 19.56 14.88
CA SER A 596 -12.56 20.91 15.05
C SER A 596 -11.13 21.06 14.56
N ILE A 597 -10.29 20.09 14.91
CA ILE A 597 -8.85 20.12 14.63
C ILE A 597 -8.50 18.91 13.78
N GLY A 598 -7.64 19.11 12.79
CA GLY A 598 -7.00 18.03 12.03
C GLY A 598 -5.52 17.97 12.42
N THR A 599 -5.03 16.82 12.86
CA THR A 599 -3.65 16.67 13.35
C THR A 599 -2.80 15.80 12.44
N ASN A 600 -1.52 16.18 12.27
CA ASN A 600 -0.52 15.39 11.57
C ASN A 600 0.84 15.50 12.27
N THR A 601 1.38 14.39 12.75
CA THR A 601 2.64 14.31 13.52
C THR A 601 3.81 13.75 12.74
N MET A 602 3.64 13.49 11.43
CA MET A 602 4.69 12.94 10.57
C MET A 602 5.83 13.95 10.38
N VAL A 603 7.04 13.55 10.74
CA VAL A 603 8.25 14.35 10.51
C VAL A 603 8.65 14.24 9.04
N ASP A 604 8.89 15.40 8.42
CA ASP A 604 9.33 15.56 7.04
C ASP A 604 8.36 14.92 6.05
N GLU A 605 7.07 15.12 6.31
CA GLU A 605 6.04 14.72 5.36
C GLU A 605 6.20 15.49 4.05
N HIS A 606 6.36 14.76 2.94
CA HIS A 606 6.75 15.36 1.66
C HIS A 606 5.73 16.37 1.12
N PHE A 607 4.44 16.09 1.35
CA PHE A 607 3.34 17.00 1.01
C PHE A 607 2.29 17.03 2.14
N GLY A 608 1.47 15.99 2.28
CA GLY A 608 0.41 15.90 3.30
C GLY A 608 -1.00 16.17 2.75
N ILE A 609 -1.52 15.28 1.90
CA ILE A 609 -2.87 15.40 1.30
C ILE A 609 -3.95 15.53 2.39
N ASN A 610 -3.86 14.73 3.45
CA ASN A 610 -4.78 14.79 4.60
C ASN A 610 -4.82 16.18 5.25
N VAL A 611 -3.72 16.93 5.27
CA VAL A 611 -3.69 18.30 5.80
C VAL A 611 -4.49 19.25 4.91
N VAL A 612 -4.39 19.10 3.58
CA VAL A 612 -5.24 19.83 2.64
C VAL A 612 -6.71 19.47 2.83
N GLU A 613 -7.02 18.19 3.04
CA GLU A 613 -8.39 17.72 3.32
C GLU A 613 -8.94 18.33 4.61
N PHE A 614 -8.13 18.43 5.67
CA PHE A 614 -8.53 19.12 6.90
C PHE A 614 -8.89 20.58 6.64
N MET A 615 -8.03 21.31 5.93
CA MET A 615 -8.27 22.72 5.60
C MET A 615 -9.52 22.90 4.73
N ALA A 616 -9.67 22.09 3.68
CA ALA A 616 -10.82 22.12 2.80
C ALA A 616 -12.12 21.78 3.56
N ALA A 617 -12.09 20.77 4.44
CA ALA A 617 -13.21 20.37 5.27
C ALA A 617 -13.52 21.41 6.36
N GLY A 618 -12.62 22.36 6.62
CA GLY A 618 -12.77 23.45 7.57
C GLY A 618 -12.34 23.10 8.99
N LEU A 619 -11.48 22.10 9.17
CA LEU A 619 -10.75 21.85 10.42
C LEU A 619 -9.60 22.85 10.53
N ILE A 620 -9.21 23.20 11.76
CA ILE A 620 -7.97 23.93 12.01
C ILE A 620 -6.82 22.92 12.02
N PRO A 621 -5.85 22.99 11.10
CA PRO A 621 -4.74 22.05 11.06
C PRO A 621 -3.73 22.37 12.17
N VAL A 622 -3.29 21.34 12.89
CA VAL A 622 -2.17 21.36 13.83
C VAL A 622 -1.18 20.30 13.37
N VAL A 623 -0.04 20.71 12.81
CA VAL A 623 0.84 19.81 12.05
C VAL A 623 2.28 19.88 12.50
N HIS A 624 3.07 18.87 12.15
CA HIS A 624 4.50 18.89 12.42
C HIS A 624 5.16 20.06 11.68
N ALA A 625 6.08 20.75 12.36
CA ALA A 625 6.82 21.90 11.84
C ALA A 625 7.95 21.49 10.88
N SER A 626 7.65 20.66 9.87
CA SER A 626 8.60 20.34 8.80
C SER A 626 7.91 19.86 7.52
N GLY A 627 8.68 19.69 6.44
CA GLY A 627 8.17 19.18 5.16
C GLY A 627 7.15 20.07 4.45
N GLY A 628 6.28 19.47 3.65
CA GLY A 628 5.19 20.12 2.93
C GLY A 628 4.13 20.79 3.84
N PRO A 629 3.73 20.20 4.98
CA PRO A 629 2.78 20.85 5.89
C PRO A 629 3.24 22.23 6.35
N LEU A 630 4.52 22.38 6.69
CA LEU A 630 5.13 23.66 7.10
C LEU A 630 5.33 24.64 5.94
N ASN A 631 5.90 24.16 4.83
CA ASN A 631 6.43 25.06 3.80
C ASN A 631 5.38 25.45 2.75
N ASP A 632 4.34 24.64 2.57
CA ASP A 632 3.41 24.81 1.45
C ASP A 632 1.94 24.92 1.90
N ILE A 633 1.53 24.12 2.90
CA ILE A 633 0.11 23.91 3.21
C ILE A 633 -0.38 24.84 4.32
N VAL A 634 0.18 24.74 5.53
CA VAL A 634 -0.24 25.53 6.70
C VAL A 634 0.56 26.83 6.75
N VAL A 635 0.43 27.63 5.68
CA VAL A 635 1.13 28.90 5.52
C VAL A 635 0.17 30.08 5.66
N PRO A 636 0.66 31.30 5.97
CA PRO A 636 -0.20 32.48 6.04
C PRO A 636 -0.96 32.72 4.73
N TYR A 637 -2.27 32.94 4.83
CA TYR A 637 -3.11 33.36 3.72
C TYR A 637 -3.55 34.80 3.97
N GLN A 638 -3.24 35.70 3.02
CA GLN A 638 -3.45 37.15 3.20
C GLN A 638 -2.78 37.69 4.48
N ASN A 639 -1.54 37.25 4.74
CA ASN A 639 -0.73 37.60 5.93
C ASN A 639 -1.36 37.20 7.28
N GLN A 640 -2.27 36.23 7.29
CA GLN A 640 -2.94 35.75 8.50
C GLN A 640 -2.80 34.23 8.63
N PRO A 641 -2.71 33.69 9.86
CA PRO A 641 -2.46 32.27 10.07
C PRO A 641 -3.63 31.39 9.59
N THR A 642 -3.30 30.18 9.15
CA THR A 642 -4.26 29.17 8.68
C THR A 642 -4.31 27.93 9.58
N GLY A 643 -3.42 27.84 10.57
CA GLY A 643 -3.32 26.76 11.56
C GLY A 643 -2.06 26.89 12.41
N TYR A 644 -1.63 25.80 13.01
CA TYR A 644 -0.52 25.77 13.97
C TYR A 644 0.54 24.71 13.61
N HIS A 645 1.76 24.94 14.09
CA HIS A 645 2.90 24.05 13.93
C HIS A 645 3.45 23.60 15.28
N ALA A 646 3.88 22.35 15.37
CA ALA A 646 4.48 21.77 16.57
C ALA A 646 5.57 20.76 16.22
N THR A 647 6.45 20.42 17.16
CA THR A 647 7.59 19.50 16.93
C THR A 647 7.55 18.25 17.80
N ASP A 648 7.08 18.39 19.03
CA ASP A 648 7.06 17.35 20.05
C ASP A 648 5.70 17.32 20.78
N SER A 649 5.46 16.31 21.60
CA SER A 649 4.16 16.17 22.25
C SER A 649 3.77 17.33 23.16
N VAL A 650 4.74 18.12 23.68
CA VAL A 650 4.43 19.30 24.52
C VAL A 650 3.92 20.43 23.64
N SER A 651 4.67 20.79 22.61
CA SER A 651 4.26 21.82 21.64
C SER A 651 2.97 21.46 20.91
N PHE A 652 2.71 20.17 20.65
CA PHE A 652 1.41 19.73 20.11
C PHE A 652 0.28 19.95 21.10
N ALA A 653 0.48 19.67 22.39
CA ALA A 653 -0.51 19.91 23.43
C ALA A 653 -0.86 21.41 23.52
N GLU A 654 0.14 22.28 23.53
CA GLU A 654 -0.07 23.74 23.54
C GLU A 654 -0.81 24.22 22.27
N ALA A 655 -0.41 23.73 21.09
CA ALA A 655 -1.10 24.07 19.85
C ALA A 655 -2.55 23.57 19.81
N PHE A 656 -2.84 22.39 20.40
CA PHE A 656 -4.23 21.94 20.58
C PHE A 656 -5.00 22.84 21.54
N HIS A 657 -4.39 23.26 22.65
CA HIS A 657 -5.01 24.20 23.58
C HIS A 657 -5.36 25.51 22.87
N GLU A 658 -4.40 26.14 22.18
CA GLU A 658 -4.61 27.39 21.44
C GLU A 658 -5.77 27.26 20.43
N ALA A 659 -5.77 26.20 19.62
CA ALA A 659 -6.80 25.96 18.62
C ALA A 659 -8.20 25.69 19.24
N LEU A 660 -8.28 25.01 20.40
CA LEU A 660 -9.54 24.71 21.11
C LEU A 660 -10.07 25.90 21.93
N SER A 661 -9.19 26.85 22.27
CA SER A 661 -9.49 28.02 23.09
C SER A 661 -9.81 29.28 22.28
N LEU A 662 -9.63 29.24 20.95
CA LEU A 662 -9.99 30.36 20.07
C LEU A 662 -11.46 30.79 20.23
N PRO A 663 -11.75 32.10 20.33
CA PRO A 663 -13.10 32.62 20.24
C PRO A 663 -13.77 32.18 18.92
N ALA A 664 -15.07 31.88 18.97
CA ALA A 664 -15.80 31.36 17.81
C ALA A 664 -15.64 32.21 16.52
N PRO A 665 -15.67 33.56 16.57
CA PRO A 665 -15.43 34.39 15.37
C PRO A 665 -14.01 34.23 14.80
N GLU A 666 -13.01 34.09 15.65
CA GLU A 666 -11.60 33.94 15.24
C GLU A 666 -11.33 32.55 14.66
N ALA A 667 -11.86 31.51 15.31
CA ALA A 667 -11.82 30.15 14.79
C ALA A 667 -12.51 30.06 13.42
N LEU A 668 -13.67 30.68 13.26
CA LEU A 668 -14.37 30.75 11.98
C LEU A 668 -13.55 31.48 10.92
N ALA A 669 -12.91 32.60 11.26
CA ALA A 669 -12.06 33.34 10.34
C ALA A 669 -10.84 32.51 9.90
N MET A 670 -10.19 31.79 10.81
CA MET A 670 -9.07 30.90 10.49
C MET A 670 -9.51 29.76 9.57
N ARG A 671 -10.63 29.09 9.85
CA ARG A 671 -11.17 28.02 9.00
C ARG A 671 -11.52 28.52 7.60
N LYS A 672 -12.10 29.72 7.47
CA LYS A 672 -12.38 30.35 6.16
C LYS A 672 -11.09 30.56 5.35
N ARG A 673 -10.04 31.11 5.98
CA ARG A 673 -8.75 31.33 5.32
C ARG A 673 -8.09 30.01 4.92
N ALA A 674 -8.07 29.03 5.81
CA ALA A 674 -7.50 27.71 5.56
C ALA A 674 -8.21 27.03 4.37
N ARG A 675 -9.54 27.00 4.37
CA ARG A 675 -10.33 26.45 3.26
C ARG A 675 -10.06 27.19 1.94
N ALA A 676 -10.04 28.52 1.96
CA ALA A 676 -9.80 29.33 0.77
C ALA A 676 -8.43 28.99 0.14
N LEU A 677 -7.37 28.97 0.95
CA LEU A 677 -6.03 28.57 0.51
C LEU A 677 -6.04 27.15 -0.08
N ALA A 678 -6.68 26.20 0.60
CA ALA A 678 -6.72 24.80 0.15
C ALA A 678 -7.42 24.62 -1.20
N VAL A 679 -8.58 25.26 -1.38
CA VAL A 679 -9.37 25.19 -2.62
C VAL A 679 -8.67 25.90 -3.78
N GLU A 680 -8.08 27.08 -3.52
CA GLU A 680 -7.42 27.89 -4.55
C GLU A 680 -6.13 27.22 -5.05
N ARG A 681 -5.32 26.64 -4.14
CA ARG A 681 -3.96 26.19 -4.45
C ARG A 681 -3.85 24.71 -4.77
N PHE A 682 -4.64 23.85 -4.13
CA PHE A 682 -4.45 22.39 -4.15
C PHE A 682 -5.60 21.62 -4.80
N SER A 683 -6.60 22.31 -5.34
CA SER A 683 -7.67 21.67 -6.11
C SER A 683 -7.14 21.02 -7.40
N THR A 684 -7.97 20.16 -8.00
CA THR A 684 -7.70 19.60 -9.34
C THR A 684 -7.40 20.70 -10.37
N GLU A 685 -8.11 21.83 -10.33
CA GLU A 685 -7.87 22.97 -11.22
C GLU A 685 -6.49 23.61 -10.98
N GLY A 686 -6.09 23.75 -9.71
CA GLY A 686 -4.76 24.20 -9.34
C GLY A 686 -3.65 23.29 -9.86
N PHE A 687 -3.82 21.96 -9.72
CA PHE A 687 -2.92 20.97 -10.31
C PHE A 687 -2.85 21.10 -11.84
N GLU A 688 -4.00 21.16 -12.52
CA GLU A 688 -4.08 21.23 -13.99
C GLU A 688 -3.39 22.47 -14.55
N LYS A 689 -3.51 23.61 -13.87
CA LYS A 689 -2.80 24.85 -14.24
C LYS A 689 -1.28 24.69 -14.17
N GLY A 690 -0.76 24.02 -13.13
CA GLY A 690 0.66 23.73 -13.01
C GLY A 690 1.14 22.69 -14.02
N TRP A 691 0.36 21.62 -14.19
CA TRP A 691 0.62 20.54 -15.13
C TRP A 691 0.67 21.04 -16.58
N ALA A 692 -0.26 21.92 -16.97
CA ALA A 692 -0.31 22.51 -18.31
C ALA A 692 1.01 23.15 -18.72
N GLN A 693 1.66 23.89 -17.81
CA GLN A 693 2.94 24.56 -18.09
C GLN A 693 4.08 23.54 -18.34
N GLY A 694 4.15 22.49 -17.52
CA GLY A 694 5.12 21.42 -17.70
C GLY A 694 4.86 20.62 -18.98
N TRP A 695 3.60 20.32 -19.26
CA TRP A 695 3.18 19.65 -20.49
C TRP A 695 3.55 20.45 -21.74
N GLU A 696 3.23 21.74 -21.79
CA GLU A 696 3.56 22.60 -22.93
C GLU A 696 5.06 22.63 -23.21
N PHE A 697 5.89 22.64 -22.16
CA PHE A 697 7.33 22.54 -22.33
C PHE A 697 7.72 21.18 -22.92
N ALA A 698 7.24 20.09 -22.32
CA ALA A 698 7.58 18.73 -22.70
C ALA A 698 7.20 18.41 -24.15
N VAL A 699 6.00 18.81 -24.58
CA VAL A 699 5.49 18.53 -25.93
C VAL A 699 6.17 19.37 -27.02
N ARG A 700 6.66 20.58 -26.70
CA ARG A 700 7.46 21.37 -27.65
C ARG A 700 8.74 20.65 -28.03
N SER A 701 9.39 19.98 -27.07
CA SER A 701 10.60 19.18 -27.30
C SER A 701 10.40 17.96 -28.18
N VAL A 702 9.16 17.50 -28.37
CA VAL A 702 8.83 16.41 -29.32
C VAL A 702 8.79 16.93 -30.76
N LYS A 703 8.44 18.21 -30.95
CA LYS A 703 8.25 18.83 -32.27
C LYS A 703 9.54 19.43 -32.86
N THR A 704 10.61 19.48 -32.06
CA THR A 704 11.96 19.98 -32.42
C THR A 704 12.93 18.82 -32.52
#